data_AF-A0A5C6A041-F1
#
_entry.id   AF-A0A5C6A041-F1
#
_cell.length_a   1.000
_cell.length_b   1.000
_cell.length_c   1.000
_cell.angle_alpha   90.00
_cell.angle_beta   90.00
_cell.angle_gamma   90.00
#
_symmetry.space_group_name_H-M   'P 1'
#
loop_
_entity.id
_entity.type
_entity.pdbx_description
1 polymer ?
#
loop_
_entity_poly.entity_id
_entity_poly.type
_entity_poly.pdbx_seq_one_letter_code
_entity_poly.pdbx_strand_id
1 'polypeptide(L)'
;MVGNRAGECVTLYLAPFRVNLDVKDGFARTSTERWRRINWNLYLERSMFSLKSDQDSPSDPNVKPDWEEIRLKACNDFIERKACHYIDMPARLTYDRFVFNSDPREGPNEAVDPIAFFAVDQCNPNQSWGTTFMVATEPYVAIVTGQFGVGKTELARQITDRVDAAAFPIMLSKCDGSAFSSKALDAEQMVRLLFRPLVDRESDLTPTVVTELLGAIRDGRVLLILDGLDELIFTVEGHEHFFESIANLLYSDDSHREYRVIVTVRTEYLRTFDRNNATDLVSRLSGKRDSRLGHSIPFVRLDYFTKTHLDMFLSEELHAAMAVHIGNYPALRELLRRPLLMRLFCDFVGSGGMQADDFEKLDTGVALIERYIKEFINFANVDDQLRQAQTQISKAVQWDLDSIARCSVRLYLDQRDYFTRDEIVGCSTGPKKADIDPFEAILKCPFVIRDNDGDTEVLRFAHRTFYEFFVAKGLALQGGKTSGGDADDEFTPFDEIVLETDIRRFLRTMEGDDWYNRTRRSYALERDQWDEWDKEFSLMQPNDAIVKELEEERVVLLDIMTEPEQFRADRDAIKAIRTINRFLDRPLQQLHPRYLMYNLEAVSVYVKAFGWESSAIEINHRLSSALYELLNKIVRRKLPTRQSRHSQNLRSGYELLVTRMLLIAKQMRYPWMEEFRRWGDPKKLEKEIGSVRSDTNRRVSNILNE
;
A
#
# COMPACT_ATOMS: atom_id res chain seq x y z
N MET A 1 -24.49 23.43 33.49
CA MET A 1 -25.79 23.34 34.20
C MET A 1 -26.59 24.62 33.99
N VAL A 2 -27.47 24.61 32.99
CA VAL A 2 -28.66 25.46 32.84
C VAL A 2 -29.70 24.50 32.26
N GLY A 3 -30.83 24.33 32.93
CA GLY A 3 -31.81 23.28 32.62
C GLY A 3 -32.74 23.69 31.49
N ASN A 4 -32.86 22.84 30.46
CA ASN A 4 -33.87 22.99 29.42
C ASN A 4 -35.14 22.23 29.82
N ARG A 5 -36.26 22.94 29.92
CA ARG A 5 -37.60 22.36 29.97
C ARG A 5 -38.07 22.09 28.54
N ALA A 6 -38.74 20.95 28.34
CA ALA A 6 -39.40 20.63 27.08
C ALA A 6 -40.52 21.64 26.79
N GLY A 7 -40.57 22.19 25.57
CA GLY A 7 -41.69 23.00 25.07
C GLY A 7 -41.39 24.43 24.59
N GLU A 8 -40.14 24.85 24.42
CA GLU A 8 -39.83 26.16 23.82
C GLU A 8 -39.71 26.07 22.28
N CYS A 9 -40.54 26.86 21.59
CA CYS A 9 -40.50 27.04 20.14
C CYS A 9 -39.29 27.92 19.78
N VAL A 10 -38.35 27.40 18.99
CA VAL A 10 -37.17 28.15 18.56
C VAL A 10 -37.47 28.78 17.21
N THR A 11 -37.61 30.10 17.18
CA THR A 11 -37.73 30.88 15.94
C THR A 11 -36.33 31.20 15.43
N LEU A 12 -35.93 30.60 14.31
CA LEU A 12 -34.70 30.95 13.60
C LEU A 12 -35.02 31.97 12.49
N TYR A 13 -34.31 33.10 12.51
CA TYR A 13 -34.37 34.11 11.47
C TYR A 13 -33.27 33.83 10.44
N LEU A 14 -33.64 33.24 9.30
CA LEU A 14 -32.79 33.11 8.11
C LEU A 14 -33.40 34.01 7.04
N ALA A 15 -32.99 35.27 6.94
CA ALA A 15 -33.53 36.16 5.92
C ALA A 15 -33.37 35.53 4.51
N PRO A 16 -34.43 35.47 3.68
CA PRO A 16 -35.75 36.09 3.83
C PRO A 16 -36.87 35.17 4.40
N PHE A 17 -36.55 33.98 4.89
CA PHE A 17 -37.55 32.98 5.32
C PHE A 17 -37.66 32.86 6.85
N ARG A 18 -38.92 32.84 7.32
CA ARG A 18 -39.25 32.63 8.73
C ARG A 18 -39.66 31.18 8.93
N VAL A 19 -38.90 30.42 9.72
CA VAL A 19 -39.21 29.03 10.04
C VAL A 19 -39.38 28.89 11.55
N ASN A 20 -40.56 28.42 11.97
CA ASN A 20 -40.84 28.06 13.37
C ASN A 20 -40.71 26.55 13.51
N LEU A 21 -39.89 26.09 14.46
CA LEU A 21 -39.71 24.67 14.75
C LEU A 21 -40.24 24.37 16.15
N ASP A 22 -41.20 23.45 16.22
CA ASP A 22 -41.72 22.92 17.47
C ASP A 22 -40.90 21.69 17.88
N VAL A 23 -40.16 21.80 19.00
CA VAL A 23 -39.20 20.77 19.43
C VAL A 23 -39.91 19.81 20.39
N LYS A 24 -40.50 18.76 19.82
CA LYS A 24 -40.92 17.57 20.56
C LYS A 24 -40.24 16.35 19.93
N ASP A 25 -39.22 15.89 20.63
CA ASP A 25 -38.59 14.55 20.59
C ASP A 25 -37.07 14.60 20.42
N GLY A 26 -36.41 13.80 21.27
CA GLY A 26 -34.99 13.85 21.58
C GLY A 26 -34.07 13.60 20.37
N PHE A 27 -32.92 14.27 20.41
CA PHE A 27 -31.80 14.17 19.48
C PHE A 27 -31.32 12.73 19.29
N ALA A 28 -31.83 12.05 18.27
CA ALA A 28 -31.19 10.90 17.64
C ALA A 28 -30.41 11.38 16.41
N ARG A 29 -29.10 11.09 16.37
CA ARG A 29 -28.07 11.60 15.44
C ARG A 29 -28.22 11.09 14.00
N THR A 30 -29.32 11.42 13.34
CA THR A 30 -29.55 11.30 11.88
C THR A 30 -29.81 12.66 11.21
N SER A 31 -29.54 13.78 11.90
CA SER A 31 -30.07 15.09 11.52
C SER A 31 -29.24 15.90 10.52
N THR A 32 -27.98 15.57 10.22
CA THR A 32 -27.16 16.41 9.32
C THR A 32 -27.09 15.90 7.89
N GLU A 33 -27.18 14.58 7.68
CA GLU A 33 -27.53 14.02 6.36
C GLU A 33 -28.91 14.54 5.90
N ARG A 34 -29.82 14.81 6.85
CA ARG A 34 -31.10 15.46 6.60
C ARG A 34 -30.96 16.94 6.18
N TRP A 35 -29.91 17.64 6.63
CA TRP A 35 -29.61 19.04 6.25
C TRP A 35 -28.93 19.15 4.87
N ARG A 36 -28.03 18.22 4.53
CA ARG A 36 -27.40 18.17 3.20
C ARG A 36 -28.41 17.81 2.10
N ARG A 37 -29.40 16.97 2.41
CA ARG A 37 -30.50 16.60 1.49
C ARG A 37 -31.51 17.73 1.25
N ILE A 38 -31.67 18.65 2.20
CA ILE A 38 -32.59 19.81 2.08
C ILE A 38 -31.97 20.95 1.26
N ASN A 39 -30.66 21.24 1.41
CA ASN A 39 -29.99 22.23 0.57
C ASN A 39 -29.80 21.76 -0.89
N TRP A 40 -29.61 20.45 -1.10
CA TRP A 40 -29.59 19.87 -2.45
C TRP A 40 -30.96 20.01 -3.15
N ASN A 41 -32.06 19.82 -2.42
CA ASN A 41 -33.42 20.06 -2.93
C ASN A 41 -33.71 21.56 -3.19
N LEU A 42 -33.11 22.49 -2.42
CA LEU A 42 -33.22 23.94 -2.66
C LEU A 42 -32.42 24.43 -3.87
N TYR A 43 -31.35 23.73 -4.24
CA TYR A 43 -30.59 24.01 -5.46
C TYR A 43 -31.33 23.49 -6.70
N LEU A 44 -31.91 22.28 -6.63
CA LEU A 44 -32.74 21.71 -7.70
C LEU A 44 -34.08 22.44 -7.90
N GLU A 45 -34.72 22.94 -6.84
CA GLU A 45 -35.95 23.75 -6.96
C GLU A 45 -35.68 25.14 -7.56
N ARG A 46 -34.50 25.75 -7.32
CA ARG A 46 -34.08 26.99 -7.99
C ARG A 46 -33.77 26.79 -9.48
N SER A 47 -33.35 25.58 -9.87
CA SER A 47 -33.16 25.21 -11.28
C SER A 47 -34.46 24.87 -12.01
N MET A 48 -35.57 24.65 -11.29
CA MET A 48 -36.87 24.28 -11.87
C MET A 48 -37.96 25.38 -11.83
N PHE A 49 -37.78 26.46 -11.06
CA PHE A 49 -38.74 27.59 -11.05
C PHE A 49 -38.33 28.74 -11.97
N SER A 50 -38.98 28.72 -13.13
CA SER A 50 -38.93 29.69 -14.21
C SER A 50 -39.59 31.04 -13.90
N LEU A 51 -39.13 32.08 -14.63
CA LEU A 51 -39.92 33.08 -15.38
C LEU A 51 -40.85 34.07 -14.65
N LYS A 52 -40.55 35.37 -14.85
CA LYS A 52 -41.46 36.46 -15.28
C LYS A 52 -40.58 37.56 -15.91
N SER A 53 -40.51 37.65 -17.24
CA SER A 53 -41.14 38.65 -18.15
C SER A 53 -40.72 40.12 -17.84
N ASP A 54 -40.12 40.90 -18.74
CA ASP A 54 -40.63 41.33 -20.07
C ASP A 54 -39.53 41.78 -21.08
N GLN A 55 -39.81 41.51 -22.39
CA GLN A 55 -39.53 42.26 -23.65
C GLN A 55 -38.07 42.65 -24.05
N ASP A 56 -37.56 42.56 -25.29
CA ASP A 56 -37.98 42.11 -26.64
C ASP A 56 -36.68 42.00 -27.50
N SER A 57 -36.35 40.85 -28.12
CA SER A 57 -35.35 40.71 -29.23
C SER A 57 -35.27 39.26 -29.76
N PRO A 58 -35.07 38.97 -31.07
CA PRO A 58 -35.17 37.64 -31.65
C PRO A 58 -33.82 36.90 -31.72
N SER A 59 -33.46 36.22 -30.63
CA SER A 59 -32.60 35.03 -30.62
C SER A 59 -32.68 34.43 -29.22
N ASP A 60 -33.44 33.34 -29.04
CA ASP A 60 -33.73 32.73 -27.73
C ASP A 60 -32.43 32.21 -27.07
N PRO A 61 -31.93 32.84 -26.00
CA PRO A 61 -30.72 32.40 -25.31
C PRO A 61 -30.98 31.27 -24.29
N ASN A 62 -32.22 30.74 -24.21
CA ASN A 62 -32.58 29.68 -23.26
C ASN A 62 -32.56 28.26 -23.84
N VAL A 63 -32.15 28.07 -25.09
CA VAL A 63 -31.86 26.72 -25.60
C VAL A 63 -30.52 26.30 -25.02
N LYS A 64 -30.55 25.55 -23.90
CA LYS A 64 -29.35 24.90 -23.37
C LYS A 64 -28.78 24.01 -24.47
N PRO A 65 -27.47 24.03 -24.72
CA PRO A 65 -26.89 23.18 -25.75
C PRO A 65 -27.10 21.70 -25.39
N ASP A 66 -27.35 20.87 -26.40
CA ASP A 66 -27.77 19.46 -26.25
C ASP A 66 -26.76 18.61 -25.44
N TRP A 67 -25.51 19.06 -25.34
CA TRP A 67 -24.47 18.37 -24.57
C TRP A 67 -24.55 18.57 -23.05
N GLU A 68 -25.34 19.53 -22.56
CA GLU A 68 -25.46 19.81 -21.12
C GLU A 68 -26.18 18.67 -20.38
N GLU A 69 -27.10 17.97 -21.04
CA GLU A 69 -27.75 16.77 -20.48
C GLU A 69 -26.74 15.62 -20.33
N ILE A 70 -25.86 15.44 -21.33
CA ILE A 70 -24.77 14.46 -21.28
C ILE A 70 -23.82 14.80 -20.12
N ARG A 71 -23.55 16.09 -19.88
CA ARG A 71 -22.73 16.55 -18.75
C ARG A 71 -23.35 16.19 -17.42
N LEU A 72 -24.62 16.52 -17.22
CA LEU A 72 -25.33 16.22 -15.97
C LEU A 72 -25.35 14.71 -15.70
N LYS A 73 -25.54 13.89 -16.74
CA LYS A 73 -25.44 12.43 -16.62
C LYS A 73 -24.02 11.99 -16.28
N ALA A 74 -22.98 12.56 -16.89
CA ALA A 74 -21.58 12.27 -16.54
C ALA A 74 -21.27 12.60 -15.09
N CYS A 75 -21.67 13.80 -14.62
CA CYS A 75 -21.52 14.21 -13.24
C CYS A 75 -22.29 13.26 -12.30
N ASN A 76 -23.54 12.92 -12.62
CA ASN A 76 -24.34 12.01 -11.79
C ASN A 76 -23.74 10.60 -11.75
N ASP A 77 -23.31 10.03 -12.88
CA ASP A 77 -22.61 8.74 -12.95
C ASP A 77 -21.33 8.73 -12.09
N PHE A 78 -20.66 9.87 -12.00
CA PHE A 78 -19.45 10.05 -11.20
C PHE A 78 -19.76 10.25 -9.71
N ILE A 79 -20.86 10.93 -9.38
CA ILE A 79 -21.30 11.32 -8.02
C ILE A 79 -22.15 10.25 -7.32
N GLU A 80 -22.96 9.46 -8.04
CA GLU A 80 -23.85 8.42 -7.48
C GLU A 80 -23.08 7.28 -6.76
N ARG A 81 -21.76 7.23 -6.89
CA ARG A 81 -20.88 6.49 -5.98
C ARG A 81 -20.89 7.15 -4.60
N LYS A 82 -21.88 6.77 -3.76
CA LYS A 82 -22.08 7.09 -2.33
C LYS A 82 -21.26 8.27 -1.80
N ALA A 83 -21.93 9.41 -1.59
CA ALA A 83 -21.51 10.59 -0.83
C ALA A 83 -20.24 10.39 0.05
N CYS A 84 -19.07 10.55 -0.56
CA CYS A 84 -17.79 10.52 0.14
C CYS A 84 -17.53 11.88 0.78
N HIS A 85 -17.10 11.86 2.03
CA HIS A 85 -16.43 13.00 2.63
C HIS A 85 -15.14 13.28 1.84
N TYR A 86 -15.00 14.50 1.33
CA TYR A 86 -13.86 14.93 0.53
C TYR A 86 -12.58 14.85 1.37
N ILE A 87 -11.53 14.24 0.82
CA ILE A 87 -10.20 14.31 1.45
C ILE A 87 -9.27 15.11 0.56
N ASP A 88 -8.81 16.26 1.04
CA ASP A 88 -7.86 17.07 0.28
C ASP A 88 -6.56 16.28 0.05
N MET A 89 -6.22 16.10 -1.23
CA MET A 89 -5.14 15.22 -1.66
C MET A 89 -3.83 15.99 -1.80
N PRO A 90 -2.74 15.62 -1.10
CA PRO A 90 -1.46 16.29 -1.27
C PRO A 90 -0.86 15.97 -2.64
N ALA A 91 -0.35 16.98 -3.32
CA ALA A 91 0.25 16.84 -4.64
C ALA A 91 1.61 17.56 -4.76
N ARG A 92 2.46 17.04 -5.64
CA ARG A 92 3.68 17.70 -6.12
C ARG A 92 3.58 17.94 -7.61
N LEU A 93 4.06 19.09 -8.05
CA LEU A 93 4.00 19.49 -9.45
C LEU A 93 5.40 19.52 -10.08
N THR A 94 5.48 19.06 -11.33
CA THR A 94 6.64 19.21 -12.21
C THR A 94 6.19 19.60 -13.62
N TYR A 95 6.90 20.50 -14.28
CA TYR A 95 6.60 20.95 -15.65
C TYR A 95 7.50 20.28 -16.68
N ASP A 96 6.90 19.90 -17.82
CA ASP A 96 7.58 19.44 -19.05
C ASP A 96 8.63 18.33 -18.82
N ARG A 97 8.46 17.59 -17.73
CA ARG A 97 9.33 16.51 -17.27
C ARG A 97 8.48 15.46 -16.60
N PHE A 98 8.76 14.19 -16.91
CA PHE A 98 8.20 13.07 -16.17
C PHE A 98 8.67 13.10 -14.72
N VAL A 99 7.76 12.74 -13.82
CA VAL A 99 7.98 12.72 -12.37
C VAL A 99 9.10 11.78 -11.92
N PHE A 100 9.53 10.83 -12.77
CA PHE A 100 10.63 9.90 -12.48
C PHE A 100 11.99 10.37 -12.99
N ASN A 101 12.03 11.38 -13.86
CA ASN A 101 13.28 11.91 -14.41
C ASN A 101 13.99 12.87 -13.47
N SER A 102 13.33 13.29 -12.39
CA SER A 102 13.93 14.03 -11.29
C SER A 102 14.36 13.03 -10.21
N ASP A 103 15.66 12.96 -9.94
CA ASP A 103 16.10 12.59 -8.59
C ASP A 103 15.29 13.48 -7.63
N PRO A 104 14.66 12.97 -6.56
CA PRO A 104 14.02 13.84 -5.56
C PRO A 104 14.94 14.96 -5.03
N ARG A 105 16.25 14.89 -5.30
CA ARG A 105 17.27 15.91 -5.04
C ARG A 105 17.51 16.91 -6.18
N GLU A 106 17.10 16.64 -7.41
CA GLU A 106 17.36 17.47 -8.60
C GLU A 106 16.08 18.15 -9.12
N GLY A 107 15.83 19.35 -8.63
CA GLY A 107 14.76 20.26 -9.07
C GLY A 107 13.69 20.51 -7.99
N PRO A 108 13.09 21.72 -7.92
CA PRO A 108 12.06 22.01 -6.93
C PRO A 108 10.79 21.26 -7.33
N ASN A 109 10.54 20.10 -6.70
CA ASN A 109 9.18 19.57 -6.63
C ASN A 109 8.39 20.52 -5.71
N GLU A 110 7.61 21.43 -6.30
CA GLU A 110 6.80 22.35 -5.53
C GLU A 110 5.54 21.62 -5.06
N ALA A 111 5.25 21.71 -3.75
CA ALA A 111 3.99 21.23 -3.20
C ALA A 111 2.89 22.17 -3.68
N VAL A 112 1.84 21.61 -4.28
CA VAL A 112 0.70 22.35 -4.79
C VAL A 112 -0.59 21.78 -4.21
N ASP A 113 -1.58 22.65 -3.99
CA ASP A 113 -2.96 22.21 -3.87
C ASP A 113 -3.46 21.89 -5.28
N PRO A 114 -3.78 20.62 -5.59
CA PRO A 114 -4.19 20.23 -6.93
C PRO A 114 -5.52 20.89 -7.34
N ILE A 115 -6.41 21.19 -6.40
CA ILE A 115 -7.65 21.91 -6.71
C ILE A 115 -7.34 23.34 -7.12
N ALA A 116 -6.55 24.05 -6.31
CA ALA A 116 -6.15 25.41 -6.64
C ALA A 116 -5.38 25.49 -7.96
N PHE A 117 -4.57 24.48 -8.26
CA PHE A 117 -3.83 24.38 -9.52
C PHE A 117 -4.75 24.32 -10.75
N PHE A 118 -5.88 23.60 -10.67
CA PHE A 118 -6.83 23.45 -11.77
C PHE A 118 -7.99 24.46 -11.76
N ALA A 119 -8.28 25.10 -10.62
CA ALA A 119 -9.37 26.04 -10.43
C ALA A 119 -8.91 27.50 -10.66
N VAL A 120 -8.76 27.87 -11.94
CA VAL A 120 -8.19 29.16 -12.40
C VAL A 120 -8.93 30.40 -11.83
N ASP A 121 -10.22 30.30 -11.52
CA ASP A 121 -11.07 31.49 -11.21
C ASP A 121 -11.61 31.59 -9.77
N GLN A 122 -11.39 30.59 -8.90
CA GLN A 122 -12.12 30.50 -7.61
C GLN A 122 -11.27 30.52 -6.34
N CYS A 123 -9.95 30.61 -6.45
CA CYS A 123 -9.12 30.66 -5.25
C CYS A 123 -9.26 32.02 -4.55
N ASN A 124 -9.97 32.04 -3.42
CA ASN A 124 -10.09 33.21 -2.56
C ASN A 124 -8.68 33.57 -2.04
N PRO A 125 -8.11 34.74 -2.38
CA PRO A 125 -6.73 35.11 -2.02
C PRO A 125 -6.50 35.20 -0.50
N ASN A 126 -7.54 35.06 0.32
CA ASN A 126 -7.48 35.05 1.78
C ASN A 126 -7.25 33.66 2.40
N GLN A 127 -7.23 32.56 1.63
CA GLN A 127 -6.81 31.26 2.16
C GLN A 127 -5.28 31.21 2.24
N SER A 128 -4.74 31.56 3.41
CA SER A 128 -3.30 31.56 3.69
C SER A 128 -2.73 30.15 3.81
N TRP A 129 -2.51 29.48 2.67
CA TRP A 129 -1.57 28.38 2.60
C TRP A 129 -0.22 28.97 2.20
N GLY A 130 0.82 28.76 3.02
CA GLY A 130 2.13 29.42 2.89
C GLY A 130 2.98 29.00 1.69
N THR A 131 2.37 28.60 0.57
CA THR A 131 3.01 28.13 -0.66
C THR A 131 2.59 29.02 -1.83
N THR A 132 3.53 29.37 -2.70
CA THR A 132 3.25 30.04 -3.98
C THR A 132 2.17 29.25 -4.73
N PHE A 133 1.02 29.88 -5.01
CA PHE A 133 -0.03 29.22 -5.81
C PHE A 133 0.43 29.13 -7.25
N MET A 134 0.84 27.93 -7.68
CA MET A 134 0.97 27.64 -9.10
C MET A 134 -0.43 27.34 -9.64
N VAL A 135 -0.76 27.90 -10.80
CA VAL A 135 -2.02 27.67 -11.51
C VAL A 135 -1.66 27.17 -12.92
N ALA A 136 -2.42 26.20 -13.43
CA ALA A 136 -2.26 25.74 -14.80
C ALA A 136 -2.66 26.87 -15.77
N THR A 137 -1.72 27.32 -16.60
CA THR A 137 -2.01 28.32 -17.64
C THR A 137 -2.62 27.65 -18.85
N GLU A 138 -3.81 28.10 -19.25
CA GLU A 138 -4.49 27.62 -20.44
C GLU A 138 -3.72 28.03 -21.71
N PRO A 139 -3.70 27.18 -22.76
CA PRO A 139 -4.27 25.83 -22.80
C PRO A 139 -3.31 24.75 -22.25
N TYR A 140 -3.85 23.68 -21.66
CA TYR A 140 -3.04 22.61 -21.07
C TYR A 140 -3.62 21.20 -21.21
N VAL A 141 -2.72 20.20 -21.22
CA VAL A 141 -3.00 18.79 -20.96
C VAL A 141 -2.21 18.38 -19.72
N ALA A 142 -2.89 18.22 -18.59
CA ALA A 142 -2.27 17.85 -17.33
C ALA A 142 -2.30 16.33 -17.13
N ILE A 143 -1.17 15.76 -16.74
CA ILE A 143 -1.05 14.33 -16.43
C ILE A 143 -0.96 14.17 -14.92
N VAL A 144 -2.04 13.67 -14.32
CA VAL A 144 -2.12 13.38 -12.89
C VAL A 144 -1.68 11.94 -12.65
N THR A 145 -0.56 11.79 -11.94
CA THR A 145 0.06 10.50 -11.65
C THR A 145 -0.10 10.15 -10.18
N GLY A 146 -0.15 8.87 -9.87
CA GLY A 146 -0.15 8.41 -8.48
C GLY A 146 -0.27 6.90 -8.40
N GLN A 147 0.25 6.31 -7.32
CA GLN A 147 0.12 4.88 -7.07
C GLN A 147 -1.35 4.45 -6.88
N PHE A 148 -1.62 3.15 -6.81
CA PHE A 148 -2.96 2.69 -6.48
C PHE A 148 -3.41 3.20 -5.10
N GLY A 149 -4.66 3.67 -4.99
CA GLY A 149 -5.25 4.11 -3.73
C GLY A 149 -4.83 5.49 -3.22
N VAL A 150 -4.09 6.29 -4.00
CA VAL A 150 -3.72 7.67 -3.66
C VAL A 150 -4.76 8.72 -4.10
N GLY A 151 -6.02 8.33 -4.33
CA GLY A 151 -7.11 9.30 -4.50
C GLY A 151 -7.19 10.03 -5.85
N LYS A 152 -6.67 9.47 -6.96
CA LYS A 152 -6.81 10.08 -8.31
C LYS A 152 -8.26 10.34 -8.71
N THR A 153 -9.11 9.33 -8.62
CA THR A 153 -10.56 9.44 -8.89
C THR A 153 -11.25 10.41 -7.93
N GLU A 154 -10.81 10.47 -6.67
CA GLU A 154 -11.34 11.41 -5.68
C GLU A 154 -10.94 12.86 -6.01
N LEU A 155 -9.74 13.09 -6.51
CA LEU A 155 -9.34 14.39 -7.04
C LEU A 155 -10.20 14.78 -8.26
N ALA A 156 -10.39 13.88 -9.22
CA ALA A 156 -11.27 14.14 -10.38
C ALA A 156 -12.68 14.55 -9.94
N ARG A 157 -13.19 13.92 -8.87
CA ARG A 157 -14.49 14.26 -8.25
C ARG A 157 -14.48 15.65 -7.66
N GLN A 158 -13.47 15.96 -6.84
CA GLN A 158 -13.32 17.28 -6.20
C GLN A 158 -13.22 18.41 -7.23
N ILE A 159 -12.50 18.20 -8.33
CA ILE A 159 -12.42 19.17 -9.42
C ILE A 159 -13.81 19.37 -10.05
N THR A 160 -14.54 18.28 -10.31
CA THR A 160 -15.91 18.35 -10.85
C THR A 160 -16.85 19.11 -9.92
N ASP A 161 -16.71 18.93 -8.60
CA ASP A 161 -17.57 19.55 -7.60
C ASP A 161 -17.20 21.02 -7.29
N ARG A 162 -15.91 21.40 -7.45
CA ARG A 162 -15.37 22.71 -7.04
C ARG A 162 -15.07 23.67 -8.20
N VAL A 163 -14.96 23.22 -9.45
CA VAL A 163 -14.63 24.09 -10.58
C VAL A 163 -15.91 24.50 -11.32
N ASP A 164 -16.17 25.81 -11.42
CA ASP A 164 -17.35 26.41 -12.11
C ASP A 164 -17.39 26.12 -13.62
N ALA A 165 -16.27 25.67 -14.20
CA ALA A 165 -16.25 25.20 -15.57
C ALA A 165 -17.21 24.01 -15.73
N ALA A 166 -17.71 23.78 -16.94
CA ALA A 166 -18.42 22.55 -17.29
C ALA A 166 -17.45 21.36 -17.25
N ALA A 167 -17.03 20.95 -16.05
CA ALA A 167 -16.18 19.81 -15.82
C ALA A 167 -16.89 18.55 -16.30
N PHE A 168 -16.19 17.77 -17.09
CA PHE A 168 -16.71 16.60 -17.78
C PHE A 168 -15.87 15.38 -17.40
N PRO A 169 -16.21 14.69 -16.29
CA PRO A 169 -15.49 13.50 -15.88
C PRO A 169 -15.90 12.30 -16.75
N ILE A 170 -14.92 11.70 -17.42
CA ILE A 170 -15.05 10.48 -18.20
C ILE A 170 -14.23 9.38 -17.50
N MET A 171 -14.92 8.33 -17.06
CA MET A 171 -14.28 7.11 -16.58
C MET A 171 -13.80 6.29 -17.76
N LEU A 172 -12.49 6.28 -18.01
CA LEU A 172 -11.91 5.58 -19.15
C LEU A 172 -12.11 4.06 -19.08
N SER A 173 -12.28 3.47 -17.89
CA SER A 173 -12.64 2.03 -17.76
C SER A 173 -13.98 1.65 -18.36
N LYS A 174 -14.86 2.61 -18.69
CA LYS A 174 -16.11 2.36 -19.41
C LYS A 174 -15.96 2.44 -20.93
N CYS A 175 -14.82 2.90 -21.44
CA CYS A 175 -14.55 3.05 -22.87
C CYS A 175 -14.01 1.75 -23.48
N ASP A 176 -14.14 1.61 -24.81
CA ASP A 176 -13.59 0.47 -25.54
C ASP A 176 -12.11 0.69 -25.90
N GLY A 177 -11.21 0.11 -25.11
CA GLY A 177 -9.76 0.25 -25.28
C GLY A 177 -9.22 -0.38 -26.57
N SER A 178 -9.97 -1.30 -27.19
CA SER A 178 -9.53 -1.98 -28.41
C SER A 178 -9.32 -1.01 -29.59
N ALA A 179 -9.96 0.16 -29.54
CA ALA A 179 -9.82 1.23 -30.52
C ALA A 179 -8.37 1.75 -30.66
N PHE A 180 -7.54 1.65 -29.61
CA PHE A 180 -6.15 2.15 -29.62
C PHE A 180 -5.11 1.10 -30.00
N SER A 181 -5.51 -0.14 -30.26
CA SER A 181 -4.57 -1.24 -30.52
C SER A 181 -3.82 -1.14 -31.85
N SER A 182 -4.38 -0.42 -32.84
CA SER A 182 -3.88 -0.44 -34.22
C SER A 182 -3.49 0.93 -34.79
N LYS A 183 -4.10 2.02 -34.31
CA LYS A 183 -3.83 3.37 -34.78
C LYS A 183 -4.38 4.41 -33.83
N ALA A 184 -3.90 5.65 -33.97
CA ALA A 184 -4.56 6.81 -33.41
C ALA A 184 -5.94 7.05 -34.06
N LEU A 185 -6.86 7.59 -33.26
CA LEU A 185 -8.19 7.98 -33.66
C LEU A 185 -8.19 9.43 -34.17
N ASP A 186 -9.09 9.72 -35.11
CA ASP A 186 -9.40 11.11 -35.47
C ASP A 186 -10.26 11.78 -34.38
N ALA A 187 -10.46 13.10 -34.49
CA ALA A 187 -11.19 13.88 -33.50
C ALA A 187 -12.63 13.38 -33.28
N GLU A 188 -13.33 12.98 -34.35
CA GLU A 188 -14.73 12.52 -34.26
C GLU A 188 -14.80 11.15 -33.57
N GLN A 189 -13.91 10.23 -33.96
CA GLN A 189 -13.77 8.91 -33.34
C GLN A 189 -13.45 9.03 -31.85
N MET A 190 -12.58 9.98 -31.47
CA MET A 190 -12.22 10.20 -30.07
C MET A 190 -13.41 10.72 -29.25
N VAL A 191 -14.19 11.68 -29.77
CA VAL A 191 -15.43 12.14 -29.10
C VAL A 191 -16.41 10.98 -28.97
N ARG A 192 -16.64 10.21 -30.04
CA ARG A 192 -17.55 9.06 -29.96
C ARG A 192 -17.10 8.05 -28.91
N LEU A 193 -15.80 7.75 -28.82
CA LEU A 193 -15.28 6.83 -27.81
C LEU A 193 -15.50 7.33 -26.38
N LEU A 194 -15.17 8.60 -26.11
CA LEU A 194 -15.22 9.19 -24.77
C LEU A 194 -16.66 9.35 -24.26
N PHE A 195 -17.58 9.76 -25.12
CA PHE A 195 -18.94 10.12 -24.72
C PHE A 195 -19.97 9.01 -24.94
N ARG A 196 -19.63 7.94 -25.69
CA ARG A 196 -20.50 6.78 -25.88
C ARG A 196 -21.03 6.19 -24.57
N PRO A 197 -20.23 6.01 -23.50
CA PRO A 197 -20.73 5.47 -22.24
C PRO A 197 -21.79 6.33 -21.55
N LEU A 198 -21.94 7.58 -21.96
CA LEU A 198 -22.83 8.55 -21.34
C LEU A 198 -24.15 8.72 -22.08
N VAL A 199 -24.29 8.15 -23.28
CA VAL A 199 -25.54 8.17 -24.05
C VAL A 199 -26.23 6.81 -24.01
N ASP A 200 -27.56 6.80 -24.05
CA ASP A 200 -28.33 5.55 -24.03
C ASP A 200 -28.31 4.86 -25.39
N ARG A 201 -28.24 5.65 -26.47
CA ARG A 201 -28.13 5.15 -27.84
C ARG A 201 -27.03 5.90 -28.58
N GLU A 202 -26.32 5.19 -29.46
CA GLU A 202 -25.29 5.80 -30.31
C GLU A 202 -25.86 6.87 -31.24
N SER A 203 -27.15 6.79 -31.57
CA SER A 203 -27.90 7.81 -32.31
C SER A 203 -27.98 9.16 -31.60
N ASP A 204 -27.78 9.20 -30.28
CA ASP A 204 -27.89 10.42 -29.48
C ASP A 204 -26.61 11.27 -29.63
N LEU A 205 -25.49 10.67 -30.04
CA LEU A 205 -24.28 11.37 -30.48
C LEU A 205 -24.39 11.74 -31.96
N THR A 206 -25.32 12.66 -32.26
CA THR A 206 -25.49 13.21 -33.60
C THR A 206 -24.23 13.99 -34.04
N PRO A 207 -23.97 14.14 -35.35
CA PRO A 207 -22.85 14.95 -35.83
C PRO A 207 -22.84 16.38 -35.29
N THR A 208 -24.03 16.96 -35.06
CA THR A 208 -24.20 18.28 -34.45
C THR A 208 -23.68 18.31 -33.01
N VAL A 209 -24.14 17.38 -32.16
CA VAL A 209 -23.71 17.26 -30.76
C VAL A 209 -22.19 17.03 -30.66
N VAL A 210 -21.64 16.18 -31.52
CA VAL A 210 -20.19 15.93 -31.58
C VAL A 210 -19.42 17.20 -31.96
N THR A 211 -19.91 17.97 -32.93
CA THR A 211 -19.28 19.22 -33.35
C THR A 211 -19.35 20.28 -32.25
N GLU A 212 -20.47 20.38 -31.55
CA GLU A 212 -20.64 21.32 -30.42
C GLU A 212 -19.74 20.98 -29.24
N LEU A 213 -19.69 19.70 -28.83
CA LEU A 213 -18.79 19.21 -27.78
C LEU A 213 -17.34 19.48 -28.13
N LEU A 214 -16.94 19.16 -29.36
CA LEU A 214 -15.58 19.38 -29.84
C LEU A 214 -15.20 20.87 -29.78
N GLY A 215 -16.11 21.75 -30.21
CA GLY A 215 -15.94 23.20 -30.08
C GLY A 215 -15.79 23.61 -28.61
N ALA A 216 -16.71 23.17 -27.74
CA ALA A 216 -16.69 23.52 -26.31
C ALA A 216 -15.41 23.06 -25.59
N ILE A 217 -14.85 21.90 -25.96
CA ILE A 217 -13.56 21.42 -25.43
C ILE A 217 -12.41 22.30 -25.93
N ARG A 218 -12.35 22.60 -27.23
CA ARG A 218 -11.27 23.40 -27.85
C ARG A 218 -11.25 24.85 -27.37
N ASP A 219 -12.42 25.42 -27.14
CA ASP A 219 -12.64 26.79 -26.65
C ASP A 219 -12.44 26.90 -25.12
N GLY A 220 -12.03 25.83 -24.43
CA GLY A 220 -11.85 25.86 -22.96
C GLY A 220 -13.14 25.90 -22.13
N ARG A 221 -14.31 26.01 -22.76
CA ARG A 221 -15.62 26.01 -22.07
C ARG A 221 -15.87 24.72 -21.27
N VAL A 222 -15.26 23.61 -21.69
CA VAL A 222 -15.29 22.32 -21.00
C VAL A 222 -13.91 21.99 -20.42
N LEU A 223 -13.88 21.63 -19.14
CA LEU A 223 -12.73 20.97 -18.52
C LEU A 223 -12.91 19.45 -18.65
N LEU A 224 -12.14 18.83 -19.55
CA LEU A 224 -12.24 17.39 -19.78
C LEU A 224 -11.38 16.63 -18.77
N ILE A 225 -11.98 15.75 -17.96
CA ILE A 225 -11.26 14.94 -16.97
C ILE A 225 -11.35 13.47 -17.38
N LEU A 226 -10.23 12.89 -17.80
CA LEU A 226 -10.12 11.51 -18.26
C LEU A 226 -9.50 10.65 -17.14
N ASP A 227 -10.35 9.98 -16.36
CA ASP A 227 -9.93 9.21 -15.19
C ASP A 227 -9.62 7.75 -15.54
N GLY A 228 -8.43 7.28 -15.18
CA GLY A 228 -8.04 5.87 -15.25
C GLY A 228 -7.51 5.42 -16.61
N LEU A 229 -6.53 6.13 -17.18
CA LEU A 229 -5.93 5.72 -18.47
C LEU A 229 -5.36 4.30 -18.45
N ASP A 230 -4.75 3.92 -17.32
CA ASP A 230 -4.24 2.57 -17.06
C ASP A 230 -5.32 1.48 -16.97
N GLU A 231 -6.60 1.86 -17.01
CA GLU A 231 -7.72 0.91 -17.07
C GLU A 231 -8.22 0.67 -18.49
N LEU A 232 -7.89 1.58 -19.42
CA LEU A 232 -8.28 1.51 -20.82
C LEU A 232 -7.18 0.90 -21.69
N ILE A 233 -5.93 1.23 -21.40
CA ILE A 233 -4.77 0.91 -22.23
C ILE A 233 -3.63 0.42 -21.36
N PHE A 234 -3.00 -0.67 -21.79
CA PHE A 234 -1.93 -1.35 -21.03
C PHE A 234 -0.59 -1.40 -21.80
N THR A 235 -0.62 -1.19 -23.11
CA THR A 235 0.55 -1.25 -24.01
C THR A 235 1.13 0.15 -24.26
N VAL A 236 2.44 0.22 -24.48
CA VAL A 236 3.13 1.48 -24.85
C VAL A 236 2.55 2.07 -26.14
N GLU A 237 2.38 1.25 -27.18
CA GLU A 237 1.84 1.68 -28.48
C GLU A 237 0.43 2.23 -28.35
N GLY A 238 -0.42 1.58 -27.55
CA GLY A 238 -1.77 2.07 -27.27
C GLY A 238 -1.76 3.44 -26.58
N HIS A 239 -0.83 3.69 -25.64
CA HIS A 239 -0.72 5.00 -25.00
C HIS A 239 -0.26 6.06 -25.99
N GLU A 240 0.68 5.73 -26.88
CA GLU A 240 1.08 6.62 -27.97
C GLU A 240 -0.12 7.01 -28.84
N HIS A 241 -0.90 6.02 -29.29
CA HIS A 241 -2.11 6.26 -30.08
C HIS A 241 -3.15 7.09 -29.31
N PHE A 242 -3.30 6.88 -28.00
CA PHE A 242 -4.22 7.67 -27.17
C PHE A 242 -3.81 9.14 -27.12
N PHE A 243 -2.56 9.44 -26.80
CA PHE A 243 -2.10 10.82 -26.72
C PHE A 243 -2.05 11.51 -28.10
N GLU A 244 -1.76 10.77 -29.17
CA GLU A 244 -1.93 11.27 -30.54
C GLU A 244 -3.40 11.55 -30.87
N SER A 245 -4.34 10.74 -30.36
CA SER A 245 -5.78 10.98 -30.53
C SER A 245 -6.26 12.19 -29.74
N ILE A 246 -5.75 12.40 -28.52
CA ILE A 246 -5.97 13.63 -27.74
C ILE A 246 -5.40 14.84 -28.50
N ALA A 247 -4.22 14.70 -29.09
CA ALA A 247 -3.68 15.74 -29.95
C ALA A 247 -4.62 16.02 -31.14
N ASN A 248 -5.06 15.02 -31.89
CA ASN A 248 -5.99 15.19 -33.01
C ASN A 248 -7.32 15.83 -32.57
N LEU A 249 -7.81 15.48 -31.37
CA LEU A 249 -9.00 16.09 -30.77
C LEU A 249 -8.79 17.59 -30.53
N LEU A 250 -7.65 17.98 -29.96
CA LEU A 250 -7.37 19.35 -29.53
C LEU A 250 -6.75 20.25 -30.62
N TYR A 251 -6.09 19.68 -31.63
CA TYR A 251 -5.38 20.39 -32.70
C TYR A 251 -6.17 20.44 -34.03
N SER A 252 -6.64 21.63 -34.42
CA SER A 252 -7.18 21.98 -35.75
C SER A 252 -6.63 23.30 -36.29
N ASP A 253 -6.56 23.45 -37.61
CA ASP A 253 -5.56 24.31 -38.30
C ASP A 253 -5.55 25.83 -38.04
N ASP A 254 -6.50 26.53 -37.37
CA ASP A 254 -6.42 28.02 -37.41
C ASP A 254 -7.18 28.90 -36.37
N SER A 255 -7.23 28.56 -35.07
CA SER A 255 -7.85 29.48 -34.07
C SER A 255 -7.21 29.48 -32.69
N HIS A 256 -7.42 30.59 -31.95
CA HIS A 256 -7.17 30.71 -30.51
C HIS A 256 -7.74 29.51 -29.76
N ARG A 257 -6.98 28.96 -28.80
CA ARG A 257 -7.37 27.77 -28.04
C ARG A 257 -7.10 27.94 -26.56
N GLU A 258 -8.06 27.49 -25.77
CA GLU A 258 -8.09 27.61 -24.31
C GLU A 258 -8.42 26.26 -23.66
N TYR A 259 -8.18 25.15 -24.37
CA TYR A 259 -8.53 23.81 -23.90
C TYR A 259 -7.89 23.46 -22.56
N ARG A 260 -8.65 22.68 -21.77
CA ARG A 260 -8.22 22.14 -20.48
C ARG A 260 -8.51 20.66 -20.41
N VAL A 261 -7.47 19.85 -20.33
CA VAL A 261 -7.61 18.39 -20.21
C VAL A 261 -6.80 17.90 -19.03
N ILE A 262 -7.40 17.03 -18.21
CA ILE A 262 -6.74 16.31 -17.13
C ILE A 262 -6.81 14.82 -17.46
N VAL A 263 -5.68 14.13 -17.40
CA VAL A 263 -5.60 12.68 -17.60
C VAL A 263 -5.02 12.05 -16.36
N THR A 264 -5.74 11.12 -15.72
CA THR A 264 -5.22 10.39 -14.56
C THR A 264 -4.63 9.05 -15.00
N VAL A 265 -3.46 8.70 -14.45
CA VAL A 265 -2.76 7.46 -14.77
C VAL A 265 -1.97 6.96 -13.57
N ARG A 266 -1.87 5.64 -13.44
CA ARG A 266 -0.97 5.02 -12.45
C ARG A 266 0.50 5.32 -12.76
N THR A 267 1.22 5.72 -11.72
CA THR A 267 2.67 5.95 -11.72
C THR A 267 3.45 4.78 -12.34
N GLU A 268 3.02 3.56 -12.03
CA GLU A 268 3.62 2.31 -12.47
C GLU A 268 3.58 2.11 -13.99
N TYR A 269 2.54 2.59 -14.65
CA TYR A 269 2.37 2.47 -16.11
C TYR A 269 3.18 3.50 -16.87
N LEU A 270 3.54 4.61 -16.23
CA LEU A 270 4.44 5.59 -16.82
C LEU A 270 5.92 5.17 -16.70
N ARG A 271 6.26 4.27 -15.77
CA ARG A 271 7.63 3.76 -15.60
C ARG A 271 8.06 2.78 -16.69
N THR A 272 7.11 2.19 -17.41
CA THR A 272 7.42 1.29 -18.54
C THR A 272 7.82 2.06 -19.80
N PHE A 273 7.64 3.38 -19.83
CA PHE A 273 8.21 4.21 -20.88
C PHE A 273 9.69 4.44 -20.58
N ASP A 274 10.57 4.04 -21.48
CA ASP A 274 11.96 4.47 -21.40
C ASP A 274 12.05 6.01 -21.50
N ARG A 275 13.18 6.57 -21.07
CA ARG A 275 13.38 8.03 -21.03
C ARG A 275 13.18 8.70 -22.40
N ASN A 276 13.45 7.99 -23.50
CA ASN A 276 13.29 8.49 -24.86
C ASN A 276 11.81 8.50 -25.28
N ASN A 277 11.06 7.44 -24.95
CA ASN A 277 9.64 7.29 -25.23
C ASN A 277 8.81 8.28 -24.41
N ALA A 278 9.21 8.55 -23.17
CA ALA A 278 8.59 9.59 -22.35
C ALA A 278 8.77 10.97 -23.00
N THR A 279 10.00 11.29 -23.42
CA THR A 279 10.29 12.56 -24.12
C THR A 279 9.54 12.64 -25.46
N ASP A 280 9.41 11.53 -26.20
CA ASP A 280 8.64 11.49 -27.44
C ASP A 280 7.14 11.68 -27.16
N LEU A 281 6.58 11.08 -26.11
CA LEU A 281 5.18 11.26 -25.68
C LEU A 281 4.86 12.72 -25.32
N VAL A 282 5.74 13.37 -24.55
CA VAL A 282 5.67 14.81 -24.29
C VAL A 282 5.81 15.59 -25.60
N SER A 283 6.76 15.25 -26.48
CA SER A 283 6.96 15.97 -27.74
C SER A 283 5.79 15.84 -28.73
N ARG A 284 5.07 14.70 -28.71
CA ARG A 284 3.88 14.46 -29.53
C ARG A 284 2.70 15.26 -29.00
N LEU A 285 2.52 15.31 -27.68
CA LEU A 285 1.53 16.18 -27.04
C LEU A 285 1.86 17.67 -27.22
N SER A 286 3.12 18.06 -27.15
CA SER A 286 3.56 19.44 -27.42
C SER A 286 3.49 19.80 -28.91
N GLY A 287 3.19 18.85 -29.79
CA GLY A 287 3.06 19.01 -31.23
C GLY A 287 4.40 19.25 -31.93
N LYS A 288 4.86 18.31 -32.77
CA LYS A 288 6.00 18.52 -33.69
C LYS A 288 5.76 19.62 -34.76
N ARG A 289 4.55 20.21 -34.84
CA ARG A 289 4.12 21.06 -35.96
C ARG A 289 4.15 22.56 -35.71
N ASP A 290 4.19 23.05 -34.47
CA ASP A 290 4.32 24.49 -34.25
C ASP A 290 5.01 24.84 -32.93
N SER A 291 6.31 25.12 -33.00
CA SER A 291 7.14 25.58 -31.88
C SER A 291 6.72 26.95 -31.32
N ARG A 292 5.66 27.57 -31.87
CA ARG A 292 5.14 28.89 -31.47
C ARG A 292 4.08 28.83 -30.37
N LEU A 293 3.49 27.66 -30.10
CA LEU A 293 2.35 27.57 -29.18
C LEU A 293 2.69 27.29 -27.70
N GLY A 294 3.95 27.02 -27.37
CA GLY A 294 4.48 27.11 -25.98
C GLY A 294 3.61 26.47 -24.89
N HIS A 295 3.02 25.30 -25.15
CA HIS A 295 2.13 24.64 -24.18
C HIS A 295 2.93 23.92 -23.10
N SER A 296 2.64 24.23 -21.84
CA SER A 296 3.15 23.45 -20.72
C SER A 296 2.34 22.17 -20.55
N ILE A 297 3.02 21.03 -20.37
CA ILE A 297 2.40 19.77 -19.96
C ILE A 297 2.73 19.55 -18.49
N PRO A 298 1.86 19.97 -17.56
CA PRO A 298 2.09 19.79 -16.15
C PRO A 298 1.89 18.32 -15.77
N PHE A 299 2.88 17.77 -15.06
CA PHE A 299 2.78 16.49 -14.39
C PHE A 299 2.51 16.72 -12.91
N VAL A 300 1.34 16.30 -12.44
CA VAL A 300 0.93 16.42 -11.03
C VAL A 300 1.02 15.04 -10.40
N ARG A 301 1.90 14.84 -9.43
CA ARG A 301 1.96 13.57 -8.67
C ARG A 301 1.21 13.70 -7.37
N LEU A 302 0.19 12.87 -7.20
CA LEU A 302 -0.49 12.68 -5.93
C LEU A 302 0.38 11.82 -5.00
N ASP A 303 0.57 12.33 -3.79
CA ASP A 303 1.37 11.69 -2.76
C ASP A 303 0.46 11.12 -1.64
N TYR A 304 1.09 10.39 -0.72
CA TYR A 304 0.47 9.98 0.54
C TYR A 304 0.18 11.17 1.45
N PHE A 305 -0.77 11.01 2.38
CA PHE A 305 -1.04 12.02 3.39
C PHE A 305 0.21 12.34 4.21
N THR A 306 0.41 13.64 4.47
CA THR A 306 1.33 14.07 5.52
C THR A 306 0.71 13.75 6.88
N LYS A 307 1.52 13.75 7.94
CA LYS A 307 1.01 13.53 9.31
C LYS A 307 -0.12 14.52 9.64
N THR A 308 0.03 15.79 9.24
CA THR A 308 -0.99 16.82 9.46
C THR A 308 -2.30 16.52 8.73
N HIS A 309 -2.26 16.16 7.45
CA HIS A 309 -3.48 15.79 6.69
C HIS A 309 -4.16 14.57 7.29
N LEU A 310 -3.36 13.58 7.70
CA LEU A 310 -3.84 12.38 8.40
C LEU A 310 -4.60 12.75 9.68
N ASP A 311 -4.00 13.58 10.53
CA ASP A 311 -4.56 13.98 11.82
C ASP A 311 -5.83 14.82 11.65
N MET A 312 -5.83 15.76 10.70
CA MET A 312 -7.02 16.55 10.37
C MET A 312 -8.16 15.63 9.94
N PHE A 313 -7.93 14.75 8.96
CA PHE A 313 -8.97 13.86 8.44
C PHE A 313 -9.51 12.91 9.51
N LEU A 314 -8.63 12.27 10.29
CA LEU A 314 -9.04 11.39 11.38
C LEU A 314 -9.89 12.12 12.43
N SER A 315 -9.56 13.38 12.74
CA SER A 315 -10.31 14.17 13.71
C SER A 315 -11.68 14.63 13.22
N GLU A 316 -11.87 14.74 11.90
CA GLU A 316 -13.13 15.12 11.27
C GLU A 316 -14.08 13.92 11.11
N GLU A 317 -13.55 12.77 10.68
CA GLU A 317 -14.35 11.59 10.37
C GLU A 317 -14.61 10.70 11.59
N LEU A 318 -13.66 10.64 12.54
CA LEU A 318 -13.79 9.80 13.73
C LEU A 318 -14.06 10.66 14.96
N HIS A 319 -14.67 10.06 15.99
CA HIS A 319 -14.77 10.70 17.28
C HIS A 319 -13.37 11.08 17.80
N ALA A 320 -13.20 12.29 18.35
CA ALA A 320 -11.91 12.82 18.78
C ALA A 320 -11.10 11.85 19.68
N ALA A 321 -11.78 11.11 20.57
CA ALA A 321 -11.16 10.08 21.39
C ALA A 321 -10.51 8.94 20.56
N MET A 322 -11.17 8.53 19.48
CA MET A 322 -10.67 7.51 18.56
C MET A 322 -9.46 8.01 17.77
N ALA A 323 -9.50 9.24 17.27
CA ALA A 323 -8.38 9.85 16.56
C ALA A 323 -7.13 9.94 17.45
N VAL A 324 -7.31 10.30 18.74
CA VAL A 324 -6.23 10.29 19.74
C VAL A 324 -5.70 8.87 19.98
N HIS A 325 -6.56 7.86 20.09
CA HIS A 325 -6.12 6.48 20.24
C HIS A 325 -5.33 5.97 19.04
N ILE A 326 -5.74 6.27 17.80
CA ILE A 326 -4.98 5.94 16.59
C ILE A 326 -3.60 6.62 16.61
N GLY A 327 -3.51 7.81 17.23
CA GLY A 327 -2.26 8.49 17.58
C GLY A 327 -1.20 7.60 18.22
N ASN A 328 -1.61 6.62 19.03
CA ASN A 328 -0.73 5.75 19.78
C ASN A 328 -0.19 4.55 18.97
N TYR A 329 -0.59 4.39 17.71
CA TYR A 329 -0.22 3.24 16.86
C TYR A 329 0.54 3.69 15.60
N PRO A 330 1.87 3.92 15.65
CA PRO A 330 2.65 4.45 14.53
C PRO A 330 2.59 3.61 13.26
N ALA A 331 2.60 2.28 13.37
CA ALA A 331 2.54 1.37 12.22
C ALA A 331 1.18 1.43 11.51
N LEU A 332 0.08 1.51 12.27
CA LEU A 332 -1.25 1.75 11.70
C LEU A 332 -1.28 3.13 11.03
N ARG A 333 -0.78 4.18 11.69
CA ARG A 333 -0.73 5.52 11.10
C ARG A 333 0.00 5.54 9.77
N GLU A 334 1.12 4.83 9.64
CA GLU A 334 1.86 4.77 8.38
C GLU A 334 1.04 4.10 7.26
N LEU A 335 0.32 3.01 7.56
CA LEU A 335 -0.64 2.41 6.61
C LEU A 335 -1.73 3.40 6.21
N LEU A 336 -2.31 4.10 7.19
CA LEU A 336 -3.39 5.06 6.96
C LEU A 336 -2.95 6.32 6.21
N ARG A 337 -1.64 6.54 5.98
CA ARG A 337 -1.20 7.62 5.08
C ARG A 337 -1.65 7.39 3.64
N ARG A 338 -2.07 6.17 3.30
CA ARG A 338 -2.72 5.88 2.03
C ARG A 338 -4.20 6.24 2.11
N PRO A 339 -4.70 7.14 1.25
CA PRO A 339 -6.10 7.58 1.27
C PRO A 339 -7.12 6.45 1.20
N LEU A 340 -6.92 5.46 0.31
CA LEU A 340 -7.80 4.30 0.23
C LEU A 340 -7.80 3.51 1.54
N LEU A 341 -6.62 3.28 2.13
CA LEU A 341 -6.52 2.55 3.40
C LEU A 341 -7.18 3.33 4.53
N MET A 342 -6.93 4.65 4.60
CA MET A 342 -7.59 5.54 5.53
C MET A 342 -9.11 5.46 5.43
N ARG A 343 -9.65 5.55 4.21
CA ARG A 343 -11.09 5.54 3.98
C ARG A 343 -11.71 4.22 4.43
N LEU A 344 -11.14 3.10 4.01
CA LEU A 344 -11.63 1.77 4.39
C LEU A 344 -11.52 1.55 5.89
N PHE A 345 -10.49 2.08 6.53
CA PHE A 345 -10.38 2.06 7.98
C PHE A 345 -11.50 2.87 8.64
N CYS A 346 -11.78 4.08 8.16
CA CYS A 346 -12.87 4.91 8.69
C CYS A 346 -14.24 4.27 8.46
N ASP A 347 -14.48 3.67 7.30
CA ASP A 347 -15.71 2.92 6.99
C ASP A 347 -15.86 1.68 7.90
N PHE A 348 -14.75 0.96 8.13
CA PHE A 348 -14.71 -0.18 9.04
C PHE A 348 -15.04 0.22 10.49
N VAL A 349 -14.48 1.33 10.98
CA VAL A 349 -14.81 1.88 12.30
C VAL A 349 -16.25 2.39 12.34
N GLY A 350 -16.68 3.16 11.34
CA GLY A 350 -18.00 3.80 11.26
C GLY A 350 -19.17 2.84 11.11
N SER A 351 -18.95 1.68 10.48
CA SER A 351 -19.94 0.58 10.38
C SER A 351 -20.12 -0.20 11.68
N GLY A 352 -19.42 0.19 12.75
CA GLY A 352 -19.42 -0.54 14.03
C GLY A 352 -18.53 -1.78 14.00
N GLY A 353 -17.71 -1.96 12.95
CA GLY A 353 -16.70 -3.00 12.88
C GLY A 353 -15.65 -2.88 13.99
N MET A 354 -15.50 -1.69 14.58
CA MET A 354 -14.64 -1.48 15.75
C MET A 354 -15.16 -0.35 16.62
N GLN A 355 -15.42 -0.64 17.90
CA GLN A 355 -15.79 0.34 18.92
C GLN A 355 -14.56 0.90 19.63
N ALA A 356 -14.67 2.05 20.29
CA ALA A 356 -13.55 2.63 21.07
C ALA A 356 -13.04 1.62 22.13
N ASP A 357 -13.96 0.93 22.80
CA ASP A 357 -13.65 -0.15 23.74
C ASP A 357 -12.90 -1.32 23.10
N ASP A 358 -13.02 -1.54 21.79
CA ASP A 358 -12.28 -2.59 21.09
C ASP A 358 -10.81 -2.19 20.88
N PHE A 359 -10.50 -0.89 20.74
CA PHE A 359 -9.11 -0.41 20.74
C PHE A 359 -8.45 -0.59 22.10
N GLU A 360 -9.21 -0.41 23.18
CA GLU A 360 -8.72 -0.65 24.54
C GLU A 360 -8.52 -2.14 24.83
N LYS A 361 -9.34 -3.03 24.23
CA LYS A 361 -9.24 -4.49 24.38
C LYS A 361 -8.19 -5.13 23.46
N LEU A 362 -7.79 -4.45 22.40
CA LEU A 362 -6.69 -4.90 21.55
C LEU A 362 -5.38 -4.62 22.28
N ASP A 363 -4.99 -5.58 23.13
CA ASP A 363 -3.80 -5.54 23.99
C ASP A 363 -2.51 -5.16 23.24
N THR A 364 -2.47 -5.34 21.91
CA THR A 364 -1.34 -4.91 21.07
C THR A 364 -1.81 -4.26 19.76
N GLY A 365 -1.08 -3.22 19.32
CA GLY A 365 -1.32 -2.54 18.05
C GLY A 365 -1.24 -3.44 16.81
N VAL A 366 -0.71 -4.65 16.94
CA VAL A 366 -0.58 -5.58 15.81
C VAL A 366 -1.86 -6.40 15.58
N ALA A 367 -2.58 -6.79 16.63
CA ALA A 367 -3.91 -7.41 16.47
C ALA A 367 -4.88 -6.48 15.72
N LEU A 368 -4.78 -5.16 15.99
CA LEU A 368 -5.50 -4.12 15.27
C LEU A 368 -5.13 -4.06 13.79
N ILE A 369 -3.83 -4.01 13.48
CA ILE A 369 -3.32 -3.97 12.11
C ILE A 369 -3.72 -5.24 11.34
N GLU A 370 -3.64 -6.40 11.97
CA GLU A 370 -4.04 -7.66 11.36
C GLU A 370 -5.52 -7.69 11.03
N ARG A 371 -6.36 -7.33 12.00
CA ARG A 371 -7.81 -7.28 11.80
C ARG A 371 -8.14 -6.34 10.66
N TYR A 372 -7.51 -5.17 10.63
CA TYR A 372 -7.66 -4.21 9.54
C TYR A 372 -7.20 -4.76 8.18
N ILE A 373 -6.04 -5.41 8.11
CA ILE A 373 -5.53 -6.02 6.86
C ILE A 373 -6.45 -7.16 6.40
N LYS A 374 -6.95 -8.00 7.31
CA LYS A 374 -7.91 -9.07 7.00
C LYS A 374 -9.19 -8.49 6.40
N GLU A 375 -9.75 -7.45 7.00
CA GLU A 375 -10.95 -6.79 6.50
C GLU A 375 -10.70 -6.11 5.14
N PHE A 376 -9.56 -5.44 4.98
CA PHE A 376 -9.16 -4.86 3.69
C PHE A 376 -9.08 -5.93 2.59
N ILE A 377 -8.43 -7.06 2.89
CA ILE A 377 -8.30 -8.18 1.95
C ILE A 377 -9.68 -8.79 1.64
N ASN A 378 -10.54 -8.95 2.65
CA ASN A 378 -11.90 -9.45 2.48
C ASN A 378 -12.72 -8.52 1.58
N PHE A 379 -12.68 -7.21 1.85
CA PHE A 379 -13.35 -6.19 1.04
C PHE A 379 -12.89 -6.26 -0.42
N ALA A 380 -11.57 -6.26 -0.64
CA ALA A 380 -11.03 -6.32 -1.99
C ALA A 380 -11.35 -7.64 -2.71
N ASN A 381 -11.48 -8.75 -1.97
CA ASN A 381 -11.83 -10.05 -2.54
C ASN A 381 -13.30 -10.13 -2.96
N VAL A 382 -14.21 -9.37 -2.34
CA VAL A 382 -15.65 -9.36 -2.67
C VAL A 382 -16.08 -8.16 -3.52
N ASP A 383 -15.18 -7.23 -3.83
CA ASP A 383 -15.45 -6.07 -4.66
C ASP A 383 -15.76 -6.48 -6.11
N ASP A 384 -17.02 -6.30 -6.52
CA ASP A 384 -17.50 -6.66 -7.85
C ASP A 384 -16.83 -5.85 -8.97
N GLN A 385 -16.44 -4.59 -8.73
CA GLN A 385 -15.76 -3.77 -9.72
C GLN A 385 -14.34 -4.26 -9.94
N LEU A 386 -13.61 -4.57 -8.86
CA LEU A 386 -12.28 -5.17 -8.97
C LEU A 386 -12.34 -6.54 -9.66
N ARG A 387 -13.34 -7.37 -9.33
CA ARG A 387 -13.57 -8.66 -10.00
C ARG A 387 -13.90 -8.50 -11.48
N GLN A 388 -14.73 -7.53 -11.84
CA GLN A 388 -15.08 -7.25 -13.24
C GLN A 388 -13.86 -6.74 -14.02
N ALA A 389 -13.11 -5.78 -13.48
CA ALA A 389 -11.89 -5.27 -14.08
C ALA A 389 -10.84 -6.38 -14.29
N GLN A 390 -10.70 -7.28 -13.32
CA GLN A 390 -9.85 -8.46 -13.47
C GLN A 390 -10.34 -9.40 -14.56
N THR A 391 -11.65 -9.66 -14.63
CA THR A 391 -12.26 -10.52 -15.65
C THR A 391 -12.11 -9.93 -17.05
N GLN A 392 -12.11 -8.60 -17.19
CA GLN A 392 -11.90 -7.87 -18.44
C GLN A 392 -10.46 -8.01 -18.95
N ILE A 393 -9.46 -7.92 -18.07
CA ILE A 393 -8.05 -8.10 -18.43
C ILE A 393 -7.76 -9.57 -18.74
N SER A 394 -8.22 -10.47 -17.87
CA SER A 394 -7.97 -11.89 -18.01
C SER A 394 -8.99 -12.71 -17.25
N LYS A 395 -9.83 -13.44 -17.98
CA LYS A 395 -10.59 -14.58 -17.42
C LYS A 395 -9.69 -15.70 -16.87
N ALA A 396 -8.38 -15.65 -17.14
CA ALA A 396 -7.43 -16.72 -16.91
C ALA A 396 -6.56 -16.54 -15.67
N VAL A 397 -6.51 -15.34 -15.06
CA VAL A 397 -5.63 -15.06 -13.93
C VAL A 397 -6.45 -14.41 -12.81
N GLN A 398 -6.90 -15.25 -11.88
CA GLN A 398 -7.43 -14.81 -10.60
C GLN A 398 -6.34 -14.95 -9.54
N TRP A 399 -6.06 -13.83 -8.86
CA TRP A 399 -5.29 -13.81 -7.62
C TRP A 399 -5.93 -14.71 -6.57
N ASP A 400 -5.15 -15.67 -6.08
CA ASP A 400 -5.54 -16.53 -4.96
C ASP A 400 -4.71 -16.13 -3.74
N LEU A 401 -5.39 -15.69 -2.68
CA LEU A 401 -4.75 -15.16 -1.48
C LEU A 401 -3.87 -16.21 -0.79
N ASP A 402 -4.22 -17.48 -0.90
CA ASP A 402 -3.46 -18.58 -0.31
C ASP A 402 -2.21 -18.89 -1.15
N SER A 403 -2.33 -18.83 -2.47
CA SER A 403 -1.19 -18.96 -3.38
C SER A 403 -0.21 -17.80 -3.23
N ILE A 404 -0.69 -16.56 -3.13
CA ILE A 404 0.15 -15.39 -2.80
C ILE A 404 0.85 -15.61 -1.46
N ALA A 405 0.13 -16.06 -0.42
CA ALA A 405 0.72 -16.34 0.88
C ALA A 405 1.83 -17.40 0.81
N ARG A 406 1.61 -18.51 0.09
CA ARG A 406 2.65 -19.55 -0.13
C ARG A 406 3.84 -19.00 -0.92
N CYS A 407 3.59 -18.15 -1.93
CA CYS A 407 4.65 -17.48 -2.66
C CYS A 407 5.48 -16.56 -1.74
N SER A 408 4.84 -15.77 -0.88
CA SER A 408 5.52 -14.88 0.04
C SER A 408 6.48 -15.60 0.98
N VAL A 409 6.13 -16.81 1.45
CA VAL A 409 7.06 -17.64 2.24
C VAL A 409 8.33 -17.97 1.45
N ARG A 410 8.22 -18.29 0.16
CA ARG A 410 9.38 -18.55 -0.72
C ARG A 410 10.23 -17.30 -0.91
N LEU A 411 9.60 -16.15 -1.15
CA LEU A 411 10.31 -14.87 -1.23
C LEU A 411 11.11 -14.59 0.05
N TYR A 412 10.49 -14.84 1.21
CA TYR A 412 11.12 -14.66 2.52
C TYR A 412 12.32 -15.60 2.73
N LEU A 413 12.18 -16.87 2.35
CA LEU A 413 13.31 -17.81 2.33
C LEU A 413 14.44 -17.34 1.41
N ASP A 414 14.11 -16.78 0.26
CA ASP A 414 15.09 -16.25 -0.68
C ASP A 414 15.71 -14.92 -0.25
N GLN A 415 15.25 -14.33 0.86
CA GLN A 415 15.59 -12.98 1.32
C GLN A 415 15.22 -11.90 0.28
N ARG A 416 14.11 -12.09 -0.42
CA ARG A 416 13.51 -11.16 -1.35
C ARG A 416 12.13 -10.72 -0.85
N ASP A 417 11.68 -9.58 -1.33
CA ASP A 417 10.39 -8.96 -1.04
C ASP A 417 9.62 -8.61 -2.33
N TYR A 418 10.03 -9.22 -3.45
CA TYR A 418 9.47 -8.99 -4.77
C TYR A 418 9.24 -10.30 -5.54
N PHE A 419 8.25 -10.29 -6.43
CA PHE A 419 7.92 -11.36 -7.34
C PHE A 419 8.55 -11.12 -8.72
N THR A 420 9.13 -12.17 -9.28
CA THR A 420 9.51 -12.23 -10.70
C THR A 420 8.33 -12.70 -11.56
N ARG A 421 8.41 -12.51 -12.88
CA ARG A 421 7.35 -12.89 -13.84
C ARG A 421 6.92 -14.35 -13.70
N ASP A 422 7.89 -15.26 -13.58
CA ASP A 422 7.62 -16.69 -13.48
C ASP A 422 6.93 -17.08 -12.16
N GLU A 423 7.24 -16.37 -11.08
CA GLU A 423 6.68 -16.63 -9.76
C GLU A 423 5.19 -16.28 -9.69
N ILE A 424 4.77 -15.22 -10.38
CA ILE A 424 3.36 -14.77 -10.41
C ILE A 424 2.45 -15.76 -11.11
N VAL A 425 2.96 -16.43 -12.15
CA VAL A 425 2.25 -17.55 -12.78
C VAL A 425 1.99 -18.67 -11.77
N GLY A 426 2.89 -18.85 -10.79
CA GLY A 426 2.73 -19.79 -9.69
C GLY A 426 1.79 -19.32 -8.57
N CYS A 427 1.43 -18.03 -8.52
CA CYS A 427 0.56 -17.45 -7.48
C CYS A 427 -0.88 -17.23 -7.95
N SER A 428 -1.21 -17.60 -9.19
CA SER A 428 -2.52 -17.36 -9.81
C SER A 428 -3.26 -18.65 -10.13
N THR A 429 -4.59 -18.57 -10.12
CA THR A 429 -5.48 -19.68 -10.51
C THR A 429 -6.11 -19.38 -11.87
N GLY A 430 -6.12 -20.39 -12.75
CA GLY A 430 -6.78 -20.36 -14.06
C GLY A 430 -5.97 -20.98 -15.20
N PRO A 431 -6.57 -21.14 -16.41
CA PRO A 431 -5.91 -21.75 -17.55
C PRO A 431 -4.76 -20.88 -18.04
N LYS A 432 -3.53 -21.42 -18.02
CA LYS A 432 -2.33 -20.78 -18.57
C LYS A 432 -2.48 -20.56 -20.07
N LYS A 433 -3.03 -19.41 -20.49
CA LYS A 433 -2.94 -18.95 -21.88
C LYS A 433 -1.61 -18.22 -22.06
N ALA A 434 -0.93 -18.50 -23.17
CA ALA A 434 0.42 -18.01 -23.44
C ALA A 434 0.50 -16.49 -23.69
N ASP A 435 -0.62 -15.84 -23.97
CA ASP A 435 -0.63 -14.47 -24.54
C ASP A 435 -0.91 -13.34 -23.54
N ILE A 436 -1.08 -13.63 -22.24
CA ILE A 436 -1.39 -12.59 -21.23
C ILE A 436 -0.19 -12.41 -20.31
N ASP A 437 0.28 -11.17 -20.19
CA ASP A 437 1.33 -10.82 -19.24
C ASP A 437 0.85 -11.05 -17.80
N PRO A 438 1.48 -11.96 -17.03
CA PRO A 438 1.10 -12.22 -15.64
C PRO A 438 1.17 -10.97 -14.76
N PHE A 439 2.07 -10.02 -15.08
CA PHE A 439 2.20 -8.78 -14.33
C PHE A 439 0.98 -7.88 -14.56
N GLU A 440 0.46 -7.79 -15.78
CA GLU A 440 -0.73 -6.98 -16.06
C GLU A 440 -1.95 -7.48 -15.30
N ALA A 441 -2.15 -8.80 -15.24
CA ALA A 441 -3.30 -9.38 -14.59
C ALA A 441 -3.29 -9.19 -13.05
N ILE A 442 -2.12 -9.18 -12.42
CA ILE A 442 -2.00 -9.03 -10.96
C ILE A 442 -1.92 -7.56 -10.51
N LEU A 443 -1.73 -6.59 -11.41
CA LEU A 443 -1.71 -5.15 -11.04
C LEU A 443 -3.07 -4.60 -10.56
N LYS A 444 -4.15 -5.37 -10.69
CA LYS A 444 -5.44 -5.06 -10.03
C LYS A 444 -5.51 -5.57 -8.58
N CYS A 445 -4.50 -6.32 -8.12
CA CYS A 445 -4.33 -6.67 -6.72
C CYS A 445 -3.94 -5.41 -5.91
N PRO A 446 -4.77 -4.94 -4.96
CA PRO A 446 -4.60 -3.62 -4.35
C PRO A 446 -3.42 -3.53 -3.37
N PHE A 447 -2.84 -4.67 -2.99
CA PHE A 447 -1.66 -4.73 -2.11
C PHE A 447 -0.37 -5.09 -2.84
N VAL A 448 -0.35 -5.09 -4.18
CA VAL A 448 0.87 -5.29 -4.99
C VAL A 448 1.04 -4.10 -5.95
N ILE A 449 2.29 -3.70 -6.19
CA ILE A 449 2.67 -2.62 -7.11
C ILE A 449 3.74 -3.11 -8.09
N ARG A 450 3.77 -2.51 -9.28
CA ARG A 450 4.88 -2.65 -10.25
C ARG A 450 6.07 -1.84 -9.76
N ASP A 451 7.25 -2.45 -9.77
CA ASP A 451 8.50 -1.78 -9.46
C ASP A 451 9.64 -2.33 -10.33
N ASN A 452 10.83 -1.75 -10.18
CA ASN A 452 12.04 -2.22 -10.87
C ASN A 452 13.10 -2.61 -9.83
N ASP A 453 13.76 -3.76 -10.04
CA ASP A 453 14.97 -4.17 -9.34
C ASP A 453 16.14 -4.12 -10.32
N GLY A 454 16.84 -2.98 -10.36
CA GLY A 454 17.77 -2.65 -11.43
C GLY A 454 17.02 -2.48 -12.77
N ASP A 455 17.44 -3.24 -13.79
CA ASP A 455 16.81 -3.26 -15.11
C ASP A 455 15.70 -4.32 -15.23
N THR A 456 15.44 -5.08 -14.15
CA THR A 456 14.43 -6.14 -14.16
C THR A 456 13.14 -5.62 -13.57
N GLU A 457 12.07 -5.77 -14.33
CA GLU A 457 10.73 -5.50 -13.85
C GLU A 457 10.29 -6.54 -12.81
N VAL A 458 9.75 -6.07 -11.70
CA VAL A 458 9.32 -6.91 -10.58
C VAL A 458 8.01 -6.40 -10.01
N LEU A 459 7.33 -7.22 -9.22
CA LEU A 459 6.22 -6.76 -8.40
C LEU A 459 6.55 -6.80 -6.92
N ARG A 460 6.16 -5.78 -6.18
CA ARG A 460 6.38 -5.70 -4.73
C ARG A 460 5.06 -5.56 -3.99
N PHE A 461 5.04 -5.98 -2.74
CA PHE A 461 3.93 -5.58 -1.89
C PHE A 461 3.89 -4.06 -1.76
N ALA A 462 2.70 -3.52 -1.87
CA ALA A 462 2.45 -2.10 -1.80
C ALA A 462 3.03 -1.52 -0.49
N HIS A 463 2.90 -2.25 0.61
CA HIS A 463 3.51 -1.93 1.91
C HIS A 463 4.13 -3.19 2.53
N ARG A 464 5.23 -3.01 3.27
CA ARG A 464 5.96 -4.10 3.95
C ARG A 464 5.06 -4.94 4.88
N THR A 465 4.14 -4.30 5.58
CA THR A 465 3.18 -5.01 6.45
C THR A 465 2.30 -6.01 5.69
N PHE A 466 1.93 -5.75 4.43
CA PHE A 466 1.21 -6.75 3.63
C PHE A 466 2.11 -7.94 3.34
N TYR A 467 3.37 -7.70 2.98
CA TYR A 467 4.35 -8.78 2.79
C TYR A 467 4.47 -9.65 4.04
N GLU A 468 4.72 -9.03 5.20
CA GLU A 468 4.84 -9.72 6.50
C GLU A 468 3.57 -10.50 6.86
N PHE A 469 2.39 -9.91 6.63
CA PHE A 469 1.11 -10.58 6.82
C PHE A 469 0.97 -11.81 5.91
N PHE A 470 1.30 -11.69 4.62
CA PHE A 470 1.20 -12.82 3.68
C PHE A 470 2.23 -13.91 3.96
N VAL A 471 3.43 -13.57 4.45
CA VAL A 471 4.40 -14.56 4.95
C VAL A 471 3.81 -15.30 6.15
N ALA A 472 3.29 -14.59 7.15
CA ALA A 472 2.65 -15.21 8.32
C ALA A 472 1.49 -16.12 7.91
N LYS A 473 0.59 -15.63 7.06
CA LYS A 473 -0.52 -16.42 6.51
C LYS A 473 -0.03 -17.68 5.80
N GLY A 474 1.03 -17.58 5.01
CA GLY A 474 1.59 -18.71 4.27
C GLY A 474 2.14 -19.78 5.20
N LEU A 475 2.82 -19.37 6.28
CA LEU A 475 3.29 -20.27 7.33
C LEU A 475 2.13 -20.94 8.07
N ALA A 476 1.09 -20.19 8.44
CA ALA A 476 -0.13 -20.72 9.08
C ALA A 476 -0.81 -21.79 8.19
N LEU A 477 -0.95 -21.53 6.89
CA LEU A 477 -1.53 -22.46 5.91
C LEU A 477 -0.74 -23.77 5.77
N GLN A 478 0.56 -23.77 6.04
CA GLN A 478 1.39 -24.98 6.03
C GLN A 478 1.18 -25.80 7.31
N GLY A 479 0.90 -25.16 8.46
CA GLY A 479 0.70 -25.82 9.75
C GLY A 479 -0.62 -26.59 9.86
N GLY A 480 -1.67 -26.15 9.18
CA GLY A 480 -3.00 -26.77 9.26
C GLY A 480 -3.17 -28.13 8.56
N LYS A 481 -2.19 -28.61 7.79
CA LYS A 481 -2.30 -29.85 6.98
C LYS A 481 -1.74 -31.12 7.64
N THR A 482 -1.14 -31.04 8.83
CA THR A 482 -0.50 -32.19 9.50
C THR A 482 -1.47 -33.16 10.19
N SER A 483 -2.79 -32.97 10.07
CA SER A 483 -3.79 -33.80 10.77
C SER A 483 -4.36 -34.97 9.96
N GLY A 484 -3.93 -35.23 8.72
CA GLY A 484 -4.44 -36.39 7.98
C GLY A 484 -3.76 -36.69 6.66
N GLY A 485 -2.99 -37.78 6.64
CA GLY A 485 -2.56 -38.48 5.42
C GLY A 485 -1.18 -38.05 4.91
N ASP A 486 -0.23 -38.99 4.99
CA ASP A 486 1.11 -38.98 4.38
C ASP A 486 2.05 -37.85 4.89
N ALA A 487 2.42 -37.98 6.16
CA ALA A 487 3.56 -37.31 6.78
C ALA A 487 4.89 -37.91 6.30
N ASP A 488 5.12 -37.95 4.99
CA ASP A 488 6.47 -38.12 4.44
C ASP A 488 7.24 -36.81 4.67
N ASP A 489 7.79 -36.66 5.88
CA ASP A 489 9.18 -36.31 6.14
C ASP A 489 9.80 -35.00 5.58
N GLU A 490 9.03 -34.08 5.00
CA GLU A 490 9.55 -32.77 4.59
C GLU A 490 9.56 -31.76 5.74
N PHE A 491 10.79 -31.35 6.10
CA PHE A 491 11.10 -30.20 6.94
C PHE A 491 10.21 -29.01 6.58
N THR A 492 9.46 -28.46 7.55
CA THR A 492 8.61 -27.31 7.26
C THR A 492 9.48 -26.06 7.13
N PRO A 493 9.21 -25.14 6.16
CA PRO A 493 9.92 -23.87 6.04
C PRO A 493 10.07 -23.14 7.38
N PHE A 494 9.04 -23.20 8.22
CA PHE A 494 9.01 -22.64 9.56
C PHE A 494 10.22 -23.01 10.44
N ASP A 495 10.78 -24.21 10.28
CA ASP A 495 11.94 -24.68 11.04
C ASP A 495 13.28 -24.11 10.56
N GLU A 496 13.33 -23.57 9.33
CA GLU A 496 14.55 -23.08 8.66
C GLU A 496 14.67 -21.54 8.64
N ILE A 497 13.68 -20.81 9.18
CA ILE A 497 13.64 -19.34 9.11
C ILE A 497 13.52 -18.68 10.47
N VAL A 498 14.40 -17.70 10.70
CA VAL A 498 14.21 -16.72 11.75
C VAL A 498 13.25 -15.66 11.24
N LEU A 499 12.02 -15.67 11.77
CA LEU A 499 10.98 -14.71 11.41
C LEU A 499 11.30 -13.30 11.91
N GLU A 500 10.76 -12.27 11.28
CA GLU A 500 10.79 -10.92 11.84
C GLU A 500 9.72 -10.77 12.92
N THR A 501 9.87 -9.76 13.78
CA THR A 501 8.96 -9.51 14.90
C THR A 501 7.50 -9.39 14.46
N ASP A 502 7.22 -8.62 13.40
CA ASP A 502 5.84 -8.42 12.95
C ASP A 502 5.24 -9.68 12.30
N ILE A 503 6.04 -10.49 11.59
CA ILE A 503 5.62 -11.81 11.08
C ILE A 503 5.25 -12.73 12.24
N ARG A 504 6.04 -12.76 13.32
CA ARG A 504 5.73 -13.56 14.52
C ARG A 504 4.44 -13.10 15.19
N ARG A 505 4.23 -11.79 15.30
CA ARG A 505 3.01 -11.24 15.89
C ARG A 505 1.78 -11.64 15.08
N PHE A 506 1.80 -11.47 13.76
CA PHE A 506 0.71 -11.94 12.89
C PHE A 506 0.49 -13.44 13.03
N LEU A 507 1.55 -14.23 13.04
CA LEU A 507 1.44 -15.68 13.12
C LEU A 507 0.90 -16.14 14.48
N ARG A 508 1.34 -15.54 15.60
CA ARG A 508 0.81 -15.80 16.93
C ARG A 508 -0.69 -15.50 17.01
N THR A 509 -1.15 -14.39 16.46
CA THR A 509 -2.59 -14.08 16.43
C THR A 509 -3.37 -15.08 15.57
N MET A 510 -2.80 -15.52 14.45
CA MET A 510 -3.45 -16.50 13.55
C MET A 510 -3.54 -17.90 14.16
N GLU A 511 -2.56 -18.31 14.96
CA GLU A 511 -2.47 -19.66 15.54
C GLU A 511 -2.95 -19.75 17.00
N GLY A 512 -3.04 -18.63 17.72
CA GLY A 512 -3.36 -18.62 19.14
C GLY A 512 -2.30 -19.36 19.97
N ASP A 513 -2.74 -20.12 20.98
CA ASP A 513 -1.84 -20.83 21.90
C ASP A 513 -1.05 -21.96 21.22
N ASP A 514 -1.52 -22.47 20.08
CA ASP A 514 -0.81 -23.51 19.30
C ASP A 514 0.54 -23.02 18.78
N TRP A 515 0.76 -21.71 18.70
CA TRP A 515 2.04 -21.07 18.38
C TRP A 515 3.21 -21.60 19.21
N TYR A 516 3.03 -21.75 20.53
CA TYR A 516 4.09 -22.24 21.41
C TYR A 516 4.40 -23.70 21.13
N ASN A 517 3.38 -24.51 20.85
CA ASN A 517 3.58 -25.93 20.53
C ASN A 517 4.30 -26.08 19.18
N ARG A 518 3.88 -25.32 18.16
CA ARG A 518 4.48 -25.35 16.82
C ARG A 518 5.95 -24.96 16.83
N THR A 519 6.30 -23.93 17.60
CA THR A 519 7.70 -23.46 17.72
C THR A 519 8.61 -24.43 18.47
N ARG A 520 8.09 -25.38 19.24
CA ARG A 520 8.91 -26.33 20.01
C ARG A 520 9.85 -27.17 19.12
N ARG A 521 9.36 -27.60 17.95
CA ARG A 521 10.13 -28.35 16.94
C ARG A 521 11.28 -27.55 16.35
N SER A 522 11.05 -26.26 16.10
CA SER A 522 12.07 -25.36 15.55
C SER A 522 13.24 -25.15 16.51
N TYR A 523 13.00 -25.32 17.82
CA TYR A 523 14.04 -25.25 18.87
C TYR A 523 14.71 -26.60 19.15
N ALA A 524 14.37 -27.67 18.42
CA ALA A 524 14.83 -29.04 18.66
C ALA A 524 14.44 -29.58 20.05
N LEU A 525 13.28 -29.21 20.59
CA LEU A 525 12.83 -29.64 21.93
C LEU A 525 11.79 -30.78 21.90
N GLU A 526 11.40 -31.26 20.71
CA GLU A 526 10.55 -32.44 20.59
C GLU A 526 11.32 -33.72 20.87
N ARG A 527 10.64 -34.72 21.45
CA ARG A 527 11.28 -35.97 21.90
C ARG A 527 11.90 -36.78 20.76
N ASP A 528 11.31 -36.72 19.58
CA ASP A 528 11.79 -37.33 18.33
C ASP A 528 13.00 -36.61 17.72
N GLN A 529 13.46 -35.50 18.32
CA GLN A 529 14.66 -34.74 17.91
C GLN A 529 15.76 -34.77 18.97
N TRP A 530 15.58 -35.49 20.07
CA TRP A 530 16.58 -35.54 21.15
C TRP A 530 17.87 -36.23 20.74
N ASP A 531 17.79 -37.14 19.78
CA ASP A 531 18.90 -37.74 19.09
C ASP A 531 19.63 -36.76 18.16
N GLU A 532 19.03 -35.64 17.76
CA GLU A 532 19.71 -34.51 17.09
C GLU A 532 20.66 -33.72 18.02
N TRP A 533 20.49 -33.85 19.34
CA TRP A 533 21.41 -33.25 20.31
C TRP A 533 22.70 -34.07 20.35
N ASP A 534 23.63 -33.60 19.53
CA ASP A 534 24.92 -34.23 19.29
C ASP A 534 25.64 -34.61 20.59
N LYS A 535 26.05 -35.87 20.72
CA LYS A 535 26.85 -36.36 21.85
C LYS A 535 28.28 -35.81 21.83
N GLU A 536 28.80 -35.42 20.66
CA GLU A 536 30.14 -34.83 20.48
C GLU A 536 30.15 -33.31 20.73
N PHE A 537 29.07 -32.59 20.38
CA PHE A 537 28.98 -31.14 20.56
C PHE A 537 28.23 -30.72 21.82
N SER A 538 27.21 -31.48 22.24
CA SER A 538 26.41 -31.25 23.43
C SER A 538 26.79 -32.21 24.56
N LEU A 539 27.49 -31.71 25.59
CA LEU A 539 27.76 -32.48 26.81
C LEU A 539 26.47 -32.78 27.61
N MET A 540 25.36 -32.15 27.23
CA MET A 540 24.06 -32.28 27.87
C MET A 540 23.16 -33.14 26.99
N GLN A 541 22.91 -34.38 27.41
CA GLN A 541 21.85 -35.18 26.81
C GLN A 541 20.50 -34.65 27.32
N PRO A 542 19.58 -34.24 26.43
CA PRO A 542 18.27 -33.78 26.84
C PRO A 542 17.55 -34.90 27.60
N ASN A 543 16.94 -34.52 28.72
CA ASN A 543 16.01 -35.35 29.47
C ASN A 543 14.80 -34.50 29.83
N ASP A 544 13.74 -35.12 30.34
CA ASP A 544 12.49 -34.42 30.62
C ASP A 544 12.67 -33.21 31.56
N ALA A 545 13.55 -33.29 32.55
CA ALA A 545 13.79 -32.19 33.50
C ALA A 545 14.50 -31.01 32.83
N ILE A 546 15.52 -31.30 32.01
CA ILE A 546 16.27 -30.29 31.25
C ILE A 546 15.37 -29.62 30.22
N VAL A 547 14.65 -30.42 29.43
CA VAL A 547 13.78 -29.91 28.37
C VAL A 547 12.66 -29.06 28.96
N LYS A 548 12.12 -29.42 30.13
CA LYS A 548 11.16 -28.56 30.83
C LYS A 548 11.76 -27.21 31.20
N GLU A 549 13.00 -27.17 31.71
CA GLU A 549 13.66 -25.91 32.06
C GLU A 549 13.92 -25.04 30.82
N LEU A 550 14.39 -25.65 29.73
CA LEU A 550 14.61 -24.98 28.45
C LEU A 550 13.30 -24.51 27.82
N GLU A 551 12.19 -25.23 28.02
CA GLU A 551 10.87 -24.83 27.56
C GLU A 551 10.35 -23.60 28.31
N GLU A 552 10.49 -23.57 29.63
CA GLU A 552 10.14 -22.40 30.45
C GLU A 552 10.97 -21.16 30.06
N GLU A 553 12.26 -21.36 29.74
CA GLU A 553 13.14 -20.31 29.20
C GLU A 553 12.69 -19.84 27.81
N ARG A 554 12.43 -20.80 26.92
CA ARG A 554 11.99 -20.57 25.54
C ARG A 554 10.73 -19.73 25.47
N VAL A 555 9.70 -20.04 26.26
CA VAL A 555 8.43 -19.32 26.23
C VAL A 555 8.66 -17.83 26.50
N VAL A 556 9.42 -17.49 27.54
CA VAL A 556 9.71 -16.10 27.90
C VAL A 556 10.54 -15.40 26.82
N LEU A 557 11.58 -16.06 26.30
CA LEU A 557 12.41 -15.48 25.24
C LEU A 557 11.65 -15.32 23.92
N LEU A 558 10.74 -16.25 23.60
CA LEU A 558 9.86 -16.15 22.44
C LEU A 558 8.88 -14.98 22.58
N ASP A 559 8.34 -14.75 23.77
CA ASP A 559 7.50 -13.59 24.06
C ASP A 559 8.28 -12.29 23.87
N ILE A 560 9.51 -12.19 24.39
CA ILE A 560 10.39 -11.03 24.19
C ILE A 560 10.63 -10.77 22.70
N MET A 561 10.84 -11.84 21.93
CA MET A 561 11.14 -11.76 20.51
C MET A 561 9.91 -11.37 19.65
N THR A 562 8.71 -11.57 20.20
CA THR A 562 7.42 -11.32 19.54
C THR A 562 6.84 -9.98 19.98
N GLU A 563 6.86 -9.65 21.27
CA GLU A 563 6.27 -8.45 21.87
C GLU A 563 7.21 -7.83 22.92
N PRO A 564 8.38 -7.31 22.51
CA PRO A 564 9.38 -6.81 23.46
C PRO A 564 8.83 -5.72 24.37
N GLU A 565 7.86 -4.93 23.92
CA GLU A 565 7.26 -3.80 24.60
C GLU A 565 6.50 -4.19 25.88
N GLN A 566 6.00 -5.43 25.98
CA GLN A 566 5.36 -5.94 27.20
C GLN A 566 6.34 -6.00 28.37
N PHE A 567 7.64 -6.12 28.08
CA PHE A 567 8.70 -6.21 29.08
C PHE A 567 9.18 -4.84 29.57
N ARG A 568 8.46 -3.74 29.29
CA ARG A 568 8.68 -2.41 29.90
C ARG A 568 8.21 -2.34 31.35
N ALA A 569 7.23 -3.15 31.74
CA ALA A 569 6.68 -3.11 33.09
C ALA A 569 7.63 -3.81 34.10
N ASP A 570 7.81 -3.24 35.29
CA ASP A 570 8.81 -3.69 36.28
C ASP A 570 8.79 -5.20 36.54
N ARG A 571 7.60 -5.83 36.65
CA ARG A 571 7.49 -7.26 36.96
C ARG A 571 7.96 -8.15 35.80
N ASP A 572 7.56 -7.83 34.58
CA ASP A 572 7.90 -8.62 33.39
C ASP A 572 9.34 -8.34 32.95
N ALA A 573 9.81 -7.09 33.09
CA ALA A 573 11.21 -6.71 32.92
C ALA A 573 12.14 -7.57 33.80
N ILE A 574 11.83 -7.71 35.10
CA ILE A 574 12.61 -8.55 36.02
C ILE A 574 12.62 -10.01 35.57
N LYS A 575 11.48 -10.54 35.10
CA LYS A 575 11.37 -11.92 34.59
C LYS A 575 12.21 -12.11 33.33
N ALA A 576 12.15 -11.17 32.40
CA ALA A 576 12.96 -11.17 31.18
C ALA A 576 14.46 -11.14 31.50
N ILE A 577 14.92 -10.16 32.28
CA ILE A 577 16.32 -10.00 32.65
C ILE A 577 16.85 -11.26 33.34
N ARG A 578 16.09 -11.83 34.29
CA ARG A 578 16.45 -13.08 34.96
C ARG A 578 16.60 -14.24 33.98
N THR A 579 15.68 -14.36 33.03
CA THR A 579 15.68 -15.43 32.03
C THR A 579 16.85 -15.27 31.05
N ILE A 580 17.11 -14.05 30.58
CA ILE A 580 18.24 -13.72 29.70
C ILE A 580 19.56 -14.03 30.40
N ASN A 581 19.72 -13.60 31.65
CA ASN A 581 20.94 -13.87 32.42
C ASN A 581 21.14 -15.37 32.61
N ARG A 582 20.09 -16.11 33.00
CA ARG A 582 20.14 -17.57 33.10
C ARG A 582 20.58 -18.22 31.79
N PHE A 583 20.04 -17.79 30.65
CA PHE A 583 20.44 -18.29 29.34
C PHE A 583 21.92 -18.00 29.02
N LEU A 584 22.37 -16.75 29.21
CA LEU A 584 23.75 -16.33 28.93
C LEU A 584 24.79 -16.89 29.93
N ASP A 585 24.36 -17.29 31.14
CA ASP A 585 25.21 -17.95 32.14
C ASP A 585 25.41 -19.44 31.85
N ARG A 586 24.57 -20.05 30.99
CA ARG A 586 24.74 -21.46 30.61
C ARG A 586 25.96 -21.64 29.72
N PRO A 587 26.58 -22.84 29.75
CA PRO A 587 27.61 -23.20 28.79
C PRO A 587 26.99 -23.36 27.39
N LEU A 588 26.87 -22.26 26.64
CA LEU A 588 26.15 -22.19 25.35
C LEU A 588 26.57 -23.28 24.35
N GLN A 589 27.83 -23.70 24.36
CA GLN A 589 28.30 -24.81 23.53
C GLN A 589 27.59 -26.16 23.77
N GLN A 590 26.89 -26.33 24.89
CA GLN A 590 26.14 -27.54 25.25
C GLN A 590 24.66 -27.47 24.84
N LEU A 591 24.26 -26.44 24.10
CA LEU A 591 22.89 -26.27 23.63
C LEU A 591 22.82 -26.54 22.14
N HIS A 592 21.67 -27.06 21.70
CA HIS A 592 21.43 -27.31 20.29
C HIS A 592 21.54 -26.01 19.46
N PRO A 593 22.17 -26.02 18.25
CA PRO A 593 22.38 -24.80 17.48
C PRO A 593 21.09 -24.07 17.11
N ARG A 594 19.99 -24.79 16.86
CA ARG A 594 18.66 -24.18 16.64
C ARG A 594 18.14 -23.46 17.89
N TYR A 595 18.28 -24.04 19.07
CA TYR A 595 17.91 -23.41 20.35
C TYR A 595 18.72 -22.12 20.58
N LEU A 596 20.05 -22.19 20.35
CA LEU A 596 20.94 -21.03 20.45
C LEU A 596 20.54 -19.90 19.50
N MET A 597 20.27 -20.23 18.23
CA MET A 597 19.96 -19.27 17.19
C MET A 597 18.76 -18.39 17.59
N TYR A 598 17.65 -19.01 17.97
CA TYR A 598 16.44 -18.29 18.33
C TYR A 598 16.57 -17.51 19.65
N ASN A 599 17.29 -18.06 20.64
CA ASN A 599 17.43 -17.37 21.92
C ASN A 599 18.43 -16.23 21.89
N LEU A 600 19.53 -16.35 21.13
CA LEU A 600 20.44 -15.22 20.87
C LEU A 600 19.72 -14.09 20.12
N GLU A 601 18.84 -14.45 19.18
CA GLU A 601 17.98 -13.49 18.49
C GLU A 601 17.05 -12.77 19.47
N ALA A 602 16.35 -13.52 20.33
CA ALA A 602 15.46 -12.96 21.35
C ALA A 602 16.18 -11.95 22.27
N VAL A 603 17.38 -12.31 22.75
CA VAL A 603 18.22 -11.41 23.55
C VAL A 603 18.60 -10.16 22.75
N SER A 604 18.92 -10.29 21.46
CA SER A 604 19.24 -9.13 20.61
C SER A 604 18.05 -8.20 20.40
N VAL A 605 16.84 -8.75 20.25
CA VAL A 605 15.59 -7.98 20.16
C VAL A 605 15.35 -7.21 21.46
N TYR A 606 15.54 -7.84 22.62
CA TYR A 606 15.48 -7.16 23.91
C TYR A 606 16.46 -5.99 23.98
N VAL A 607 17.75 -6.24 23.71
CA VAL A 607 18.77 -5.19 23.79
C VAL A 607 18.46 -4.03 22.84
N LYS A 608 17.97 -4.32 21.63
CA LYS A 608 17.58 -3.27 20.68
C LYS A 608 16.37 -2.47 21.16
N ALA A 609 15.37 -3.13 21.75
CA ALA A 609 14.16 -2.49 22.26
C ALA A 609 14.40 -1.65 23.52
N PHE A 610 15.42 -1.99 24.32
CA PHE A 610 15.69 -1.42 25.64
C PHE A 610 17.08 -0.81 25.79
N GLY A 611 17.80 -0.56 24.70
CA GLY A 611 19.24 -0.24 24.71
C GLY A 611 19.66 1.02 25.48
N TRP A 612 18.71 1.83 25.95
CA TRP A 612 18.94 2.97 26.84
C TRP A 612 18.97 2.60 28.34
N GLU A 613 18.55 1.40 28.71
CA GLU A 613 18.52 0.92 30.10
C GLU A 613 19.85 0.32 30.52
N SER A 614 20.26 0.52 31.78
CA SER A 614 21.54 0.01 32.29
C SER A 614 21.63 -1.52 32.21
N SER A 615 20.53 -2.23 32.47
CA SER A 615 20.44 -3.69 32.35
C SER A 615 20.64 -4.17 30.92
N ALA A 616 20.04 -3.49 29.93
CA ALA A 616 20.18 -3.82 28.52
C ALA A 616 21.61 -3.56 28.02
N ILE A 617 22.27 -2.50 28.50
CA ILE A 617 23.68 -2.22 28.20
C ILE A 617 24.60 -3.35 28.71
N GLU A 618 24.38 -3.80 29.95
CA GLU A 618 25.14 -4.93 30.52
C GLU A 618 24.91 -6.22 29.73
N ILE A 619 23.64 -6.54 29.43
CA ILE A 619 23.26 -7.69 28.59
C ILE A 619 23.91 -7.58 27.20
N ASN A 620 23.98 -6.40 26.60
CA ASN A 620 24.59 -6.19 25.29
C ASN A 620 26.08 -6.56 25.28
N HIS A 621 26.82 -6.17 26.32
CA HIS A 621 28.23 -6.54 26.47
C HIS A 621 28.41 -8.05 26.57
N ARG A 622 27.57 -8.70 27.40
CA ARG A 622 27.59 -10.16 27.58
C ARG A 622 27.22 -10.89 26.28
N LEU A 623 26.20 -10.41 25.57
CA LEU A 623 25.76 -10.96 24.28
C LEU A 623 26.90 -10.87 23.25
N SER A 624 27.58 -9.72 23.16
CA SER A 624 28.71 -9.53 22.24
C SER A 624 29.85 -10.52 22.51
N SER A 625 30.24 -10.70 23.79
CA SER A 625 31.23 -11.69 24.19
C SER A 625 30.79 -13.12 23.86
N ALA A 626 29.55 -13.47 24.18
CA ALA A 626 28.99 -14.80 23.92
C ALA A 626 28.98 -15.15 22.41
N LEU A 627 28.56 -14.21 21.56
CA LEU A 627 28.55 -14.38 20.10
C LEU A 627 29.96 -14.59 19.56
N TYR A 628 30.92 -13.74 19.97
CA TYR A 628 32.31 -13.84 19.53
C TYR A 628 32.96 -15.17 19.94
N GLU A 629 32.77 -15.60 21.19
CA GLU A 629 33.32 -16.86 21.68
C GLU A 629 32.69 -18.08 20.98
N LEU A 630 31.37 -18.07 20.81
CA LEU A 630 30.64 -19.16 20.17
C LEU A 630 31.04 -19.29 18.69
N LEU A 631 31.11 -18.18 17.95
CA LEU A 631 31.55 -18.16 16.56
C LEU A 631 32.98 -18.71 16.42
N ASN A 632 33.91 -18.25 17.25
CA ASN A 632 35.30 -18.75 17.24
C ASN A 632 35.38 -20.26 17.54
N LYS A 633 34.57 -20.77 18.46
CA LYS A 633 34.51 -22.21 18.76
C LYS A 633 33.99 -23.01 17.57
N ILE A 634 32.92 -22.55 16.92
CA ILE A 634 32.33 -23.21 15.74
C ILE A 634 33.36 -23.28 14.60
N VAL A 635 34.00 -22.15 14.30
CA VAL A 635 35.02 -22.05 13.24
C VAL A 635 36.20 -22.99 13.50
N ARG A 636 36.69 -23.08 14.73
CA ARG A 636 37.84 -23.94 15.09
C ARG A 636 37.55 -25.44 15.04
N ARG A 637 36.31 -25.88 15.26
CA ARG A 637 35.98 -27.30 15.43
C ARG A 637 35.72 -28.07 14.13
N LYS A 638 35.58 -27.40 12.98
CA LYS A 638 35.08 -27.94 11.70
C LYS A 638 33.67 -28.54 11.82
N LEU A 639 32.77 -28.20 10.91
CA LEU A 639 31.39 -28.70 10.95
C LEU A 639 31.31 -30.22 10.64
N PRO A 640 30.26 -30.91 11.14
CA PRO A 640 30.00 -32.30 10.82
C PRO A 640 30.01 -32.59 9.30
N THR A 641 30.52 -33.76 8.92
CA THR A 641 30.54 -34.23 7.52
C THR A 641 29.19 -34.81 7.10
N ARG A 642 28.83 -34.73 5.82
CA ARG A 642 27.51 -35.16 5.27
C ARG A 642 27.35 -36.68 5.16
N GLN A 643 27.64 -37.43 6.22
CA GLN A 643 27.62 -38.90 6.19
C GLN A 643 26.27 -39.51 6.59
N SER A 644 25.46 -38.80 7.38
CA SER A 644 24.13 -39.26 7.82
C SER A 644 23.09 -38.13 7.75
N ARG A 645 21.80 -38.48 7.73
CA ARG A 645 20.68 -37.52 7.80
C ARG A 645 20.76 -36.66 9.07
N HIS A 646 21.09 -37.28 10.20
CA HIS A 646 21.34 -36.60 11.47
C HIS A 646 22.46 -35.55 11.34
N SER A 647 23.60 -35.91 10.74
CA SER A 647 24.72 -34.99 10.51
C SER A 647 24.37 -33.84 9.55
N GLN A 648 23.40 -34.03 8.65
CA GLN A 648 22.90 -32.99 7.75
C GLN A 648 22.01 -31.96 8.48
N ASN A 649 21.07 -32.42 9.31
CA ASN A 649 20.19 -31.53 10.09
C ASN A 649 21.00 -30.66 11.05
N LEU A 650 21.93 -31.28 11.79
CA LEU A 650 22.79 -30.58 12.72
C LEU A 650 23.68 -29.54 12.03
N ARG A 651 24.25 -29.90 10.88
CA ARG A 651 25.02 -28.98 10.04
C ARG A 651 24.18 -27.79 9.60
N SER A 652 22.95 -28.02 9.10
CA SER A 652 22.05 -26.92 8.71
C SER A 652 21.76 -25.98 9.89
N GLY A 653 21.53 -26.53 11.09
CA GLY A 653 21.38 -25.75 12.31
C GLY A 653 22.58 -24.85 12.61
N TYR A 654 23.81 -25.35 12.46
CA TYR A 654 25.02 -24.53 12.61
C TYR A 654 25.19 -23.47 11.52
N GLU A 655 24.87 -23.80 10.27
CA GLU A 655 24.92 -22.85 9.14
C GLU A 655 23.96 -21.66 9.37
N LEU A 656 22.74 -21.95 9.82
CA LEU A 656 21.75 -20.93 10.21
C LEU A 656 22.21 -20.12 11.43
N LEU A 657 22.72 -20.77 12.47
CA LEU A 657 23.25 -20.11 13.66
C LEU A 657 24.36 -19.12 13.32
N VAL A 658 25.36 -19.52 12.51
CA VAL A 658 26.45 -18.63 12.08
C VAL A 658 25.90 -17.43 11.32
N THR A 659 25.01 -17.67 10.35
CA THR A 659 24.38 -16.59 9.57
C THR A 659 23.68 -15.59 10.49
N ARG A 660 22.97 -16.08 11.51
CA ARG A 660 22.24 -15.22 12.45
C ARG A 660 23.16 -14.45 13.38
N MET A 661 24.22 -15.08 13.92
CA MET A 661 25.18 -14.38 14.77
C MET A 661 25.84 -13.20 14.05
N LEU A 662 26.19 -13.38 12.77
CA LEU A 662 26.77 -12.31 11.95
C LEU A 662 25.76 -11.19 11.69
N LEU A 663 24.49 -11.54 11.41
CA LEU A 663 23.44 -10.54 11.22
C LEU A 663 23.18 -9.73 12.49
N ILE A 664 23.10 -10.39 13.66
CA ILE A 664 22.96 -9.72 14.96
C ILE A 664 24.15 -8.78 15.17
N ALA A 665 25.38 -9.25 14.96
CA ALA A 665 26.58 -8.45 15.16
C ALA A 665 26.64 -7.22 14.24
N LYS A 666 26.22 -7.35 12.98
CA LYS A 666 26.08 -6.24 12.03
C LYS A 666 25.04 -5.24 12.51
N GLN A 667 23.84 -5.69 12.88
CA GLN A 667 22.76 -4.82 13.36
C GLN A 667 23.14 -4.08 14.64
N MET A 668 23.83 -4.75 15.56
CA MET A 668 24.30 -4.21 16.83
C MET A 668 25.63 -3.45 16.72
N ARG A 669 26.24 -3.44 15.54
CA ARG A 669 27.52 -2.76 15.23
C ARG A 669 28.66 -3.19 16.15
N TYR A 670 28.80 -4.49 16.42
CA TYR A 670 29.86 -4.96 17.31
C TYR A 670 31.26 -4.76 16.70
N PRO A 671 32.25 -4.27 17.48
CA PRO A 671 33.59 -3.97 16.95
C PRO A 671 34.31 -5.16 16.34
N TRP A 672 34.11 -6.36 16.88
CA TRP A 672 34.74 -7.58 16.38
C TRP A 672 34.23 -7.97 14.97
N MET A 673 33.12 -7.41 14.50
CA MET A 673 32.62 -7.62 13.14
C MET A 673 33.59 -7.04 12.10
N GLU A 674 34.24 -5.92 12.40
CA GLU A 674 35.29 -5.34 11.53
C GLU A 674 36.57 -6.19 11.55
N GLU A 675 36.95 -6.75 12.70
CA GLU A 675 38.07 -7.70 12.79
C GLU A 675 37.79 -8.96 11.96
N PHE A 676 36.55 -9.45 12.04
CA PHE A 676 36.11 -10.62 11.27
C PHE A 676 36.05 -10.34 9.77
N ARG A 677 35.60 -9.14 9.34
CA ARG A 677 35.70 -8.69 7.94
C ARG A 677 37.15 -8.67 7.45
N ARG A 678 38.10 -8.22 8.30
CA ARG A 678 39.54 -8.20 7.98
C ARG A 678 40.16 -9.60 7.88
N TRP A 679 39.54 -10.65 8.43
CA TRP A 679 39.97 -12.03 8.16
C TRP A 679 39.73 -12.46 6.70
N GLY A 680 38.96 -11.68 5.93
CA GLY A 680 39.38 -11.19 4.61
C GLY A 680 39.43 -12.16 3.44
N ASP A 681 38.83 -13.35 3.53
CA ASP A 681 38.45 -14.13 2.36
C ASP A 681 37.19 -14.95 2.71
N PRO A 682 36.01 -14.64 2.14
CA PRO A 682 34.84 -15.52 2.25
C PRO A 682 35.20 -16.97 1.95
N LYS A 683 36.15 -17.24 1.05
CA LYS A 683 36.65 -18.59 0.74
C LYS A 683 37.40 -19.26 1.90
N LYS A 684 37.99 -18.48 2.81
CA LYS A 684 38.63 -19.01 4.03
C LYS A 684 37.59 -19.42 5.07
N LEU A 685 36.53 -18.63 5.22
CA LEU A 685 35.36 -19.01 6.02
C LEU A 685 34.67 -20.24 5.40
N GLU A 686 34.50 -20.29 4.08
CA GLU A 686 34.03 -21.48 3.35
C GLU A 686 34.95 -22.70 3.55
N LYS A 687 36.27 -22.50 3.60
CA LYS A 687 37.25 -23.57 3.82
C LYS A 687 37.24 -24.10 5.26
N GLU A 688 36.97 -23.24 6.24
CA GLU A 688 36.95 -23.58 7.67
C GLU A 688 35.58 -24.12 8.14
N ILE A 689 34.48 -23.58 7.62
CA ILE A 689 33.11 -24.07 7.83
C ILE A 689 32.83 -25.34 6.98
N GLY A 690 33.66 -25.59 5.95
CA GLY A 690 33.48 -26.69 4.99
C GLY A 690 32.47 -26.30 3.90
N SER A 691 32.28 -27.13 2.85
CA SER A 691 31.42 -26.80 1.69
C SER A 691 29.95 -26.54 2.09
N VAL A 692 29.64 -25.31 2.49
CA VAL A 692 28.31 -24.84 2.89
C VAL A 692 27.38 -24.94 1.67
N ARG A 693 26.06 -25.00 1.88
CA ARG A 693 25.12 -24.80 0.76
C ARG A 693 25.43 -23.46 0.06
N SER A 694 25.34 -23.42 -1.26
CA SER A 694 25.61 -22.22 -2.08
C SER A 694 24.86 -20.98 -1.59
N ASP A 695 23.64 -21.18 -1.10
CA ASP A 695 22.76 -20.11 -0.65
C ASP A 695 23.23 -19.49 0.67
N THR A 696 23.74 -20.31 1.60
CA THR A 696 24.32 -19.81 2.86
C THR A 696 25.58 -19.00 2.59
N ASN A 697 26.45 -19.44 1.66
CA ASN A 697 27.64 -18.68 1.27
C ASN A 697 27.28 -17.33 0.66
N ARG A 698 26.24 -17.30 -0.19
CA ARG A 698 25.70 -16.05 -0.74
C ARG A 698 25.21 -15.14 0.39
N ARG A 699 24.43 -15.65 1.34
CA ARG A 699 23.92 -14.89 2.50
C ARG A 699 25.04 -14.31 3.35
N VAL A 700 26.02 -15.13 3.72
CA VAL A 700 27.17 -14.66 4.52
C VAL A 700 27.98 -13.62 3.76
N SER A 701 28.22 -13.84 2.47
CA SER A 701 28.93 -12.86 1.63
C SER A 701 28.19 -11.53 1.55
N ASN A 702 26.87 -11.54 1.36
CA ASN A 702 26.05 -10.33 1.34
C ASN A 702 26.13 -9.58 2.68
N ILE A 703 26.03 -10.29 3.81
CA ILE A 703 26.15 -9.69 5.15
C ILE A 703 27.52 -9.03 5.36
N LEU A 704 28.59 -9.64 4.85
CA LEU A 704 29.95 -9.13 5.01
C LEU A 704 30.28 -7.95 4.09
N ASN A 705 29.73 -7.94 2.86
CA ASN A 705 30.03 -6.95 1.82
C ASN A 705 29.20 -5.66 1.91
N GLU A 706 27.99 -5.74 2.46
CA GLU A 706 27.16 -4.59 2.86
C GLU A 706 27.54 -4.11 4.28
#